data_AF-A0A519KE01-F1
#
_entry.id   AF-A0A519KE01-F1
#
_cell.length_a   1.000
_cell.length_b   1.000
_cell.length_c   1.000
_cell.angle_alpha   90.00
_cell.angle_beta   90.00
_cell.angle_gamma   90.00
#
_symmetry.space_group_name_H-M   'P 1'
#
loop_
_entity.id
_entity.type
_entity.pdbx_description
1 polymer ?
#
loop_
_entity_poly.entity_id
_entity_poly.type
_entity_poly.pdbx_seq_one_letter_code
_entity_poly.pdbx_strand_id
1 'polypeptide(L)'
;MKKHLLSIAMIACTGFSFAQNGVWKTAPVKTNAPIVANKMALTHPTIIAVDLDQLKQALSGAPQRFSGHSNVVVSFPDADGTMRQYRVNENSNMDPALAERYPEIKSYVGEGITDPSVTIYFSISPLGLQTMKINADRTTEFIEPYTTDLSTYAVYRKQDKAASLNAFECRLAETAQPALETDATARPNADDAFLRTFRLALSVTGEYTAYFGGTKALALAAINNSMTRVNGVFEKDFAARMVLIANDDAVIYTSASSDPYSAASTGAGGAWNSQLQNTLTSVIGEANYDIGHLFGASGGGGNAGCIGCVCTNGSKGSGFTSPADGIPSGDNFDIDYVAHEMGHQFGANHTFTHSNEGTGAQMEPGSGSTIMGYAGITSKDIQPHSDAYFHAISIQQVTNNIKAKSCPVKTATGNSIPSASAGADYTIPKSTPFMLTGAGTDANGDILTYCWEEMDSQTTTTNPSATKTSGVNFRSYNPTTLPTRYFPRMASVLTGATTTSGSELVVEALSSVARTLNFRVTVRDNRAGGSGNNSDDMVVTVNATAGPFTVNSPNTAVSYVGGSTQTVTWSVAGTTANGVNCANVDILLSTDGGNTFPVTLLASTPNDGTQAVTIPNTPGNQNRIMIKGTNHIFFDVSNANFTITSGSSDTVAPSAPTSLAASGTTQTTTNLAWNASTDNVGVTGYDVYQNGAYKATVSGTTYAVSGLSASTTYSFYVIAKDAAGNSSAASNTASVTTLAPVADTTAPSAPTSLAASGTTSSSTNLTWNASTDNVGVTAYDVYQNGVFKTSVASTSCAVTGLAASTTYSFYVVAKDAAGNQSAASNMVSVTTSSVSLTYCTSQGNSVVDERIQRVQFNTINNSSTGGTGYTNFTSVSTSVNKGSSYTITITPQWTSTKYNEGYGVFIDYNQDGDFSDSGETVWTKSASKTTPVSGTITIPASALTGSTRMRVSMKYNGIPTACETFSYGQVEDYTLNIGSSAREASSGLTFTLYPNPVKGNELNITIDGDQANFRIYNTLGQELSKGRVVNSVIPVGDLTPGTYMLEITSEGQTTVKRFIKQ
;
A
#
# COMPACT_ATOMS: atom_id res chain seq x y z
N MET A 1 43.74 -3.27 -65.96
CA MET A 1 44.10 -2.15 -65.06
C MET A 1 42.93 -1.16 -65.14
N LYS A 2 42.11 -0.85 -64.13
CA LYS A 2 42.35 -0.61 -62.70
C LYS A 2 41.21 -1.21 -61.86
N LYS A 3 41.54 -1.66 -60.65
CA LYS A 3 40.65 -2.28 -59.65
C LYS A 3 40.51 -1.36 -58.42
N HIS A 4 39.35 -1.47 -57.77
CA HIS A 4 39.02 -1.21 -56.35
C HIS A 4 38.89 0.25 -55.87
N LEU A 5 37.66 0.64 -55.48
CA LEU A 5 37.31 1.28 -54.19
C LEU A 5 35.81 1.65 -54.14
N LEU A 6 35.07 1.05 -53.20
CA LEU A 6 34.03 1.59 -52.31
C LEU A 6 32.91 0.58 -52.04
N SER A 7 33.09 -0.21 -50.98
CA SER A 7 32.02 -0.88 -50.23
C SER A 7 32.56 -1.00 -48.81
N ILE A 8 31.70 -0.78 -47.80
CA ILE A 8 31.92 -0.80 -46.32
C ILE A 8 31.72 0.60 -45.71
N ALA A 9 30.47 0.90 -45.37
CA ALA A 9 30.07 1.89 -44.36
C ALA A 9 28.64 1.57 -43.89
N MET A 10 28.47 0.42 -43.23
CA MET A 10 27.35 0.15 -42.32
C MET A 10 27.73 -1.05 -41.45
N ILE A 11 27.35 -0.98 -40.16
CA ILE A 11 27.72 -1.87 -39.04
C ILE A 11 28.95 -1.37 -38.26
N ALA A 12 28.72 -0.35 -37.43
CA ALA A 12 29.48 -0.08 -36.22
C ALA A 12 28.59 0.64 -35.20
N CYS A 13 27.53 -0.03 -34.75
CA CYS A 13 26.93 0.23 -33.44
C CYS A 13 27.28 -0.96 -32.56
N THR A 14 28.53 -0.98 -32.07
CA THR A 14 28.93 -1.85 -30.98
C THR A 14 28.14 -1.43 -29.74
N GLY A 15 27.17 -2.24 -29.35
CA GLY A 15 26.65 -2.19 -27.99
C GLY A 15 27.81 -2.43 -27.04
N PHE A 16 28.05 -1.48 -26.13
CA PHE A 16 28.89 -1.72 -24.97
C PHE A 16 28.18 -2.73 -24.07
N SER A 17 28.34 -4.02 -24.32
CA SER A 17 28.20 -5.03 -23.30
C SER A 17 29.37 -4.86 -22.33
N PHE A 18 29.13 -4.14 -21.23
CA PHE A 18 29.99 -4.28 -20.05
C PHE A 18 29.90 -5.74 -19.61
N ALA A 19 30.96 -6.51 -19.89
CA ALA A 19 31.19 -7.76 -19.21
C ALA A 19 31.39 -7.44 -17.73
N GLN A 20 30.34 -7.60 -16.91
CA GLN A 20 30.45 -7.52 -15.46
C GLN A 20 31.24 -8.73 -14.98
N ASN A 21 32.50 -8.52 -14.57
CA ASN A 21 33.05 -9.34 -13.50
C ASN A 21 32.08 -9.20 -12.31
N GLY A 22 31.47 -10.29 -11.85
CA GLY A 22 30.40 -10.22 -10.85
C GLY A 22 30.90 -9.77 -9.47
N VAL A 23 30.07 -8.97 -8.77
CA VAL A 23 30.25 -8.58 -7.34
C VAL A 23 30.43 -9.80 -6.44
N TRP A 24 29.82 -10.92 -6.81
CA TRP A 24 29.79 -12.17 -6.05
C TRP A 24 30.66 -13.22 -6.73
N LYS A 25 31.52 -13.87 -5.94
CA LYS A 25 32.38 -14.98 -6.40
C LYS A 25 32.22 -16.15 -5.42
N THR A 26 32.10 -17.37 -5.94
CA THR A 26 32.21 -18.56 -5.09
C THR A 26 33.61 -18.62 -4.50
N ALA A 27 33.71 -18.85 -3.19
CA ALA A 27 34.97 -18.88 -2.47
C ALA A 27 35.06 -20.18 -1.64
N PRO A 28 36.20 -20.90 -1.67
CA PRO A 28 36.42 -21.98 -0.73
C PRO A 28 36.55 -21.40 0.69
N VAL A 29 36.17 -22.19 1.70
CA VAL A 29 36.42 -21.84 3.10
C VAL A 29 37.93 -21.67 3.28
N LYS A 30 38.38 -20.43 3.54
CA LYS A 30 39.79 -20.18 3.88
C LYS A 30 40.04 -20.67 5.30
N THR A 31 40.94 -21.64 5.46
CA THR A 31 41.29 -22.23 6.77
C THR A 31 42.20 -21.36 7.64
N ASN A 32 42.75 -20.26 7.08
CA ASN A 32 43.82 -19.48 7.71
C ASN A 32 43.39 -18.09 8.21
N ALA A 33 42.11 -17.72 8.09
CA ALA A 33 41.58 -16.44 8.55
C ALA A 33 40.65 -16.66 9.76
N PRO A 34 40.73 -15.85 10.83
CA PRO A 34 39.84 -15.99 11.99
C PRO A 34 38.38 -15.79 11.61
N ILE A 35 37.50 -16.65 12.13
CA ILE A 35 36.05 -16.57 11.96
C ILE A 35 35.49 -15.50 12.91
N VAL A 36 34.51 -14.73 12.46
CA VAL A 36 33.79 -13.76 13.30
C VAL A 36 33.05 -14.51 14.42
N ALA A 37 33.13 -14.02 15.66
CA ALA A 37 32.64 -14.74 16.85
C ALA A 37 31.18 -15.22 16.72
N ASN A 38 30.27 -14.36 16.24
CA ASN A 38 28.85 -14.71 16.04
C ASN A 38 28.58 -15.67 14.86
N LYS A 39 29.60 -16.10 14.11
CA LYS A 39 29.50 -17.06 12.99
C LYS A 39 30.03 -18.44 13.33
N MET A 40 30.67 -18.60 14.49
CA MET A 40 31.21 -19.90 14.92
C MET A 40 30.13 -20.96 15.14
N ALA A 41 28.88 -20.55 15.41
CA ALA A 41 27.74 -21.44 15.63
C ALA A 41 26.98 -21.86 14.36
N LEU A 42 27.40 -21.41 13.17
CA LEU A 42 26.77 -21.80 11.91
C LEU A 42 27.17 -23.24 11.56
N THR A 43 26.18 -24.11 11.37
CA THR A 43 26.42 -25.54 11.14
C THR A 43 26.72 -25.86 9.67
N HIS A 44 26.07 -25.16 8.73
CA HIS A 44 26.20 -25.41 7.29
C HIS A 44 26.07 -24.14 6.43
N PRO A 45 26.90 -23.09 6.64
CA PRO A 45 26.75 -21.85 5.88
C PRO A 45 27.25 -21.98 4.43
N THR A 46 26.54 -21.36 3.49
CA THR A 46 27.05 -21.15 2.13
C THR A 46 28.07 -20.02 2.17
N ILE A 47 29.32 -20.29 1.79
CA ILE A 47 30.41 -19.30 1.85
C ILE A 47 30.69 -18.69 0.48
N ILE A 48 30.77 -17.36 0.44
CA ILE A 48 31.01 -16.56 -0.77
C ILE A 48 32.07 -15.47 -0.53
N ALA A 49 32.63 -14.93 -1.60
CA ALA A 49 33.43 -13.71 -1.58
C ALA A 49 32.67 -12.55 -2.24
N VAL A 50 32.87 -11.35 -1.71
CA VAL A 50 32.20 -10.12 -2.15
C VAL A 50 33.25 -9.09 -2.54
N ASP A 51 33.10 -8.52 -3.74
CA ASP A 51 33.85 -7.33 -4.14
C ASP A 51 33.13 -6.08 -3.61
N LEU A 52 33.50 -5.66 -2.39
CA LEU A 52 32.82 -4.55 -1.70
C LEU A 52 32.97 -3.21 -2.44
N ASP A 53 34.10 -2.98 -3.12
CA ASP A 53 34.32 -1.74 -3.85
C ASP A 53 33.43 -1.66 -5.09
N GLN A 54 33.29 -2.78 -5.80
CA GLN A 54 32.34 -2.87 -6.91
C GLN A 54 30.88 -2.73 -6.43
N LEU A 55 30.54 -3.30 -5.27
CA LEU A 55 29.21 -3.13 -4.67
C LEU A 55 28.93 -1.67 -4.30
N LYS A 56 29.89 -0.99 -3.65
CA LYS A 56 29.80 0.45 -3.33
C LYS A 56 29.65 1.29 -4.59
N GLN A 57 30.39 0.97 -5.65
CA GLN A 57 30.28 1.67 -6.93
C GLN A 57 28.88 1.51 -7.53
N ALA A 58 28.32 0.30 -7.51
CA ALA A 58 26.96 0.03 -7.98
C ALA A 58 25.90 0.81 -7.19
N LEU A 59 26.15 1.10 -5.91
CA LEU A 59 25.23 1.81 -5.02
C LEU A 59 25.40 3.33 -5.03
N SER A 60 26.48 3.87 -5.59
CA SER A 60 26.80 5.31 -5.54
C SER A 60 25.73 6.23 -6.14
N GLY A 61 24.89 5.71 -7.04
CA GLY A 61 23.77 6.43 -7.64
C GLY A 61 22.41 6.21 -6.96
N ALA A 62 22.35 5.47 -5.84
CA ALA A 62 21.09 5.16 -5.18
C ALA A 62 20.51 6.44 -4.57
N PRO A 63 19.31 6.88 -4.97
CA PRO A 63 18.71 8.08 -4.43
C PRO A 63 18.33 7.86 -2.97
N GLN A 64 18.31 8.96 -2.20
CA GLN A 64 17.72 8.94 -0.86
C GLN A 64 16.27 8.46 -0.96
N ARG A 65 15.86 7.64 0.00
CA ARG A 65 14.46 7.25 0.16
C ARG A 65 13.55 8.50 0.14
N PHE A 66 12.40 8.38 -0.53
CA PHE A 66 11.41 9.45 -0.78
C PHE A 66 11.82 10.57 -1.76
N SER A 67 13.03 10.58 -2.32
CA SER A 67 13.43 11.57 -3.33
C SER A 67 12.99 11.23 -4.77
N GLY A 68 12.37 10.07 -4.99
CA GLY A 68 11.84 9.61 -6.28
C GLY A 68 12.06 8.11 -6.53
N HIS A 69 11.75 7.66 -7.76
CA HIS A 69 12.01 6.28 -8.19
C HIS A 69 13.50 6.00 -8.33
N SER A 70 13.99 4.91 -7.71
CA SER A 70 15.37 4.46 -7.90
C SER A 70 15.54 3.66 -9.20
N ASN A 71 16.57 4.01 -9.97
CA ASN A 71 17.03 3.24 -11.13
C ASN A 71 18.22 2.32 -10.78
N VAL A 72 18.63 2.27 -9.52
CA VAL A 72 19.74 1.42 -9.08
C VAL A 72 19.23 0.03 -8.77
N VAL A 73 19.76 -0.96 -9.51
CA VAL A 73 19.43 -2.37 -9.34
C VAL A 73 20.69 -3.14 -8.96
N VAL A 74 20.62 -3.88 -7.85
CA VAL A 74 21.72 -4.71 -7.34
C VAL A 74 21.22 -6.13 -7.11
N SER A 75 22.05 -7.12 -7.43
CA SER A 75 21.73 -8.53 -7.21
C SER A 75 22.37 -9.03 -5.92
N PHE A 76 21.67 -9.87 -5.15
CA PHE A 76 22.21 -10.59 -3.98
C PHE A 76 21.87 -12.10 -4.09
N PRO A 77 22.77 -13.02 -3.69
CA PRO A 77 22.45 -14.44 -3.63
C PRO A 77 21.50 -14.74 -2.47
N ASP A 78 20.49 -15.59 -2.67
CA ASP A 78 19.69 -16.18 -1.60
C ASP A 78 20.36 -17.42 -1.00
N ALA A 79 19.79 -17.97 0.08
CA ALA A 79 20.36 -19.14 0.75
C ALA A 79 20.35 -20.42 -0.12
N ASP A 80 19.57 -20.44 -1.19
CA ASP A 80 19.55 -21.50 -2.22
C ASP A 80 20.62 -21.27 -3.32
N GLY A 81 21.38 -20.18 -3.24
CA GLY A 81 22.40 -19.80 -4.21
C GLY A 81 21.87 -19.10 -5.46
N THR A 82 20.59 -18.75 -5.49
CA THR A 82 19.95 -18.05 -6.61
C THR A 82 20.16 -16.54 -6.49
N MET A 83 20.58 -15.89 -7.56
CA MET A 83 20.73 -14.42 -7.59
C MET A 83 19.37 -13.75 -7.72
N ARG A 84 19.04 -12.88 -6.76
CA ARG A 84 17.81 -12.07 -6.74
C ARG A 84 18.14 -10.60 -6.96
N GLN A 85 17.33 -9.91 -7.77
CA GLN A 85 17.53 -8.49 -8.09
C GLN A 85 16.66 -7.59 -7.22
N TYR A 86 17.24 -6.50 -6.74
CA TYR A 86 16.58 -5.52 -5.89
C TYR A 86 16.76 -4.12 -6.45
N ARG A 87 15.69 -3.35 -6.47
CA ARG A 87 15.74 -1.90 -6.70
C ARG A 87 16.05 -1.21 -5.39
N VAL A 88 17.13 -0.43 -5.32
CA VAL A 88 17.74 0.01 -4.05
C VAL A 88 17.64 1.51 -3.85
N ASN A 89 17.27 1.92 -2.64
CA ASN A 89 17.33 3.31 -2.16
C ASN A 89 18.28 3.41 -0.96
N GLU A 90 18.96 4.56 -0.81
CA GLU A 90 19.67 4.86 0.42
C GLU A 90 18.66 5.09 1.55
N ASN A 91 18.84 4.37 2.65
CA ASN A 91 17.96 4.35 3.81
C ASN A 91 18.77 4.63 5.09
N SER A 92 19.45 5.78 5.14
CA SER A 92 20.32 6.20 6.24
C SER A 92 19.61 6.09 7.60
N ASN A 93 20.26 5.49 8.60
CA ASN A 93 19.82 5.54 10.00
C ASN A 93 20.39 6.76 10.76
N MET A 94 21.15 7.62 10.08
CA MET A 94 21.80 8.80 10.67
C MET A 94 21.15 10.08 10.17
N ASP A 95 21.03 11.06 11.06
CA ASP A 95 20.80 12.45 10.70
C ASP A 95 21.84 12.90 9.64
N PRO A 96 21.46 13.74 8.65
CA PRO A 96 22.37 14.16 7.59
C PRO A 96 23.71 14.72 8.07
N ALA A 97 23.73 15.48 9.17
CA ALA A 97 24.96 16.06 9.69
C ALA A 97 25.89 15.02 10.33
N LEU A 98 25.35 13.95 10.89
CA LEU A 98 26.14 12.81 11.37
C LEU A 98 26.65 11.98 10.19
N ALA A 99 25.79 11.71 9.21
CA ALA A 99 26.16 10.96 8.00
C ALA A 99 27.28 11.66 7.19
N GLU A 100 27.30 13.00 7.16
CA GLU A 100 28.37 13.77 6.51
C GLU A 100 29.73 13.62 7.21
N ARG A 101 29.75 13.43 8.55
CA ARG A 101 30.98 13.19 9.31
C ARG A 101 31.53 11.77 9.15
N TYR A 102 30.67 10.80 8.83
CA TYR A 102 31.00 9.39 8.67
C TYR A 102 30.46 8.83 7.33
N PRO A 103 30.91 9.38 6.18
CA PRO A 103 30.33 9.10 4.86
C PRO A 103 30.52 7.63 4.40
N GLU A 104 31.44 6.90 5.01
CA GLU A 104 31.72 5.49 4.75
C GLU A 104 30.70 4.53 5.37
N ILE A 105 29.82 5.01 6.25
CA ILE A 105 28.76 4.23 6.91
C ILE A 105 27.45 4.50 6.19
N LYS A 106 26.92 3.48 5.49
CA LYS A 106 25.69 3.59 4.70
C LYS A 106 24.73 2.46 5.01
N SER A 107 23.43 2.74 4.91
CA SER A 107 22.35 1.76 5.00
C SER A 107 21.38 1.96 3.84
N TYR A 108 20.77 0.87 3.42
CA TYR A 108 19.97 0.77 2.21
C TYR A 108 18.75 -0.12 2.44
N VAL A 109 17.71 0.14 1.66
CA VAL A 109 16.55 -0.74 1.50
C VAL A 109 16.40 -1.10 0.03
N GLY A 110 16.05 -2.35 -0.24
CA GLY A 110 15.83 -2.84 -1.60
C GLY A 110 14.52 -3.61 -1.73
N GLU A 111 13.74 -3.27 -2.75
CA GLU A 111 12.52 -3.98 -3.14
C GLU A 111 12.85 -5.04 -4.19
N GLY A 112 12.40 -6.27 -3.98
CA GLY A 112 12.61 -7.36 -4.94
C GLY A 112 11.94 -7.07 -6.29
N ILE A 113 12.69 -7.22 -7.38
CA ILE A 113 12.16 -7.05 -8.75
C ILE A 113 11.58 -8.37 -9.25
N THR A 114 12.30 -9.47 -9.01
CA THR A 114 11.86 -10.82 -9.40
C THR A 114 10.80 -11.39 -8.47
N ASP A 115 10.78 -10.90 -7.23
CA ASP A 115 9.85 -11.28 -6.19
C ASP A 115 9.53 -10.03 -5.35
N PRO A 116 8.45 -9.30 -5.66
CA PRO A 116 8.08 -8.08 -4.95
C PRO A 116 7.69 -8.30 -3.49
N SER A 117 7.52 -9.56 -3.04
CA SER A 117 7.21 -9.87 -1.65
C SER A 117 8.44 -9.82 -0.72
N VAL A 118 9.64 -9.67 -1.30
CA VAL A 118 10.90 -9.69 -0.57
C VAL A 118 11.48 -8.28 -0.46
N THR A 119 11.76 -7.88 0.78
CA THR A 119 12.50 -6.65 1.07
C THR A 119 13.85 -6.98 1.68
N ILE A 120 14.93 -6.38 1.16
CA ILE A 120 16.27 -6.47 1.74
C ILE A 120 16.64 -5.17 2.44
N TYR A 121 17.05 -5.27 3.71
CA TYR A 121 17.69 -4.21 4.46
C TYR A 121 19.17 -4.53 4.56
N PHE A 122 20.05 -3.59 4.24
CA PHE A 122 21.48 -3.86 4.34
C PHE A 122 22.31 -2.61 4.60
N SER A 123 23.48 -2.81 5.19
CA SER A 123 24.45 -1.77 5.48
C SER A 123 25.81 -2.11 4.90
N ILE A 124 26.56 -1.06 4.53
CA ILE A 124 27.96 -1.17 4.11
C ILE A 124 28.76 -0.16 4.93
N SER A 125 29.82 -0.64 5.57
CA SER A 125 30.69 0.15 6.43
C SER A 125 32.11 -0.40 6.42
N PRO A 126 33.07 0.18 7.18
CA PRO A 126 34.37 -0.44 7.41
C PRO A 126 34.30 -1.82 8.08
N LEU A 127 33.16 -2.19 8.69
CA LEU A 127 32.91 -3.55 9.22
C LEU A 127 32.39 -4.52 8.16
N GLY A 128 32.29 -4.12 6.89
CA GLY A 128 31.83 -4.93 5.78
C GLY A 128 30.36 -4.75 5.41
N LEU A 129 29.81 -5.73 4.71
CA LEU A 129 28.40 -5.82 4.32
C LEU A 129 27.60 -6.65 5.35
N GLN A 130 26.45 -6.16 5.79
CA GLN A 130 25.46 -6.97 6.51
C GLN A 130 24.08 -6.81 5.91
N THR A 131 23.33 -7.89 5.78
CA THR A 131 21.97 -7.86 5.22
C THR A 131 20.96 -8.52 6.15
N MET A 132 19.68 -8.22 5.94
CA MET A 132 18.52 -8.93 6.45
C MET A 132 17.45 -8.91 5.36
N LYS A 133 17.06 -10.09 4.87
CA LYS A 133 15.98 -10.24 3.89
C LYS A 133 14.74 -10.73 4.60
N ILE A 134 13.69 -9.92 4.57
CA ILE A 134 12.37 -10.31 5.05
C ILE A 134 11.59 -10.87 3.87
N ASN A 135 11.19 -12.12 3.98
CA ASN A 135 10.44 -12.84 2.96
C ASN A 135 8.97 -12.98 3.41
N ALA A 136 8.06 -13.12 2.45
CA ALA A 136 6.68 -13.47 2.75
C ALA A 136 6.51 -14.95 3.12
N ASP A 137 7.16 -15.90 2.44
CA ASP A 137 6.87 -17.33 2.64
C ASP A 137 8.04 -18.15 3.21
N ARG A 138 9.06 -17.47 3.75
CA ARG A 138 10.31 -18.11 4.19
C ARG A 138 10.87 -17.42 5.42
N THR A 139 11.72 -18.13 6.16
CA THR A 139 12.48 -17.56 7.27
C THR A 139 13.40 -16.44 6.78
N THR A 140 13.74 -15.50 7.69
CA THR A 140 14.65 -14.40 7.39
C THR A 140 16.03 -14.92 6.99
N GLU A 141 16.61 -14.32 5.95
CA GLU A 141 17.92 -14.68 5.40
C GLU A 141 18.95 -13.56 5.59
N PHE A 142 20.21 -13.95 5.78
CA PHE A 142 21.31 -13.05 6.10
C PHE A 142 22.52 -13.31 5.19
N ILE A 143 23.23 -12.23 4.87
CA ILE A 143 24.57 -12.23 4.28
C ILE A 143 25.43 -11.36 5.18
N GLU A 144 26.44 -11.95 5.80
CA GLU A 144 27.29 -11.28 6.79
C GLU A 144 28.75 -11.72 6.69
N PRO A 145 29.71 -10.93 7.18
CA PRO A 145 31.11 -11.31 7.15
C PRO A 145 31.31 -12.62 7.93
N TYR A 146 32.01 -13.56 7.31
CA TYR A 146 32.37 -14.83 7.93
C TYR A 146 33.75 -14.78 8.56
N THR A 147 34.70 -14.12 7.90
CA THR A 147 36.06 -13.90 8.41
C THR A 147 36.28 -12.45 8.86
N THR A 148 37.14 -12.25 9.85
CA THR A 148 37.45 -10.92 10.40
C THR A 148 38.19 -10.00 9.42
N ASP A 149 38.86 -10.58 8.40
CA ASP A 149 39.52 -9.85 7.31
C ASP A 149 38.55 -9.42 6.19
N LEU A 150 37.24 -9.69 6.35
CA LEU A 150 36.16 -9.39 5.40
C LEU A 150 36.33 -10.08 4.03
N SER A 151 37.20 -11.08 3.92
CA SER A 151 37.47 -11.74 2.64
C SER A 151 36.43 -12.78 2.24
N THR A 152 35.64 -13.30 3.20
CA THR A 152 34.51 -14.19 2.93
C THR A 152 33.28 -13.83 3.76
N TYR A 153 32.12 -14.23 3.24
CA TYR A 153 30.78 -13.97 3.78
C TYR A 153 29.99 -15.26 3.86
N ALA A 154 29.11 -15.37 4.84
CA ALA A 154 28.17 -16.47 4.99
C ALA A 154 26.77 -16.05 4.54
N VAL A 155 26.14 -16.87 3.71
CA VAL A 155 24.70 -16.81 3.41
C VAL A 155 24.00 -17.89 4.21
N TYR A 156 23.04 -17.51 5.03
CA TYR A 156 22.35 -18.42 5.94
C TYR A 156 20.94 -17.94 6.29
N ARG A 157 20.08 -18.87 6.74
CA ARG A 157 18.78 -18.60 7.34
C ARG A 157 18.89 -18.57 8.85
N LYS A 158 17.99 -17.86 9.53
CA LYS A 158 17.95 -17.83 11.01
C LYS A 158 18.00 -19.23 11.65
N GLN A 159 17.29 -20.20 11.05
CA GLN A 159 17.21 -21.60 11.50
C GLN A 159 18.51 -22.42 11.32
N ASP A 160 19.49 -21.95 10.53
CA ASP A 160 20.71 -22.71 10.22
C ASP A 160 21.78 -22.61 11.33
N LYS A 161 21.56 -21.72 12.31
CA LYS A 161 22.38 -21.61 13.52
C LYS A 161 22.11 -22.78 14.45
N ALA A 162 23.17 -23.32 15.05
CA ALA A 162 23.02 -24.24 16.16
C ALA A 162 22.22 -23.59 17.30
N ALA A 163 21.37 -24.36 17.97
CA ALA A 163 20.66 -23.90 19.16
C ALA A 163 21.70 -23.42 20.20
N SER A 164 21.77 -22.10 20.41
CA SER A 164 22.64 -21.50 21.41
C SER A 164 21.75 -20.98 22.54
N LEU A 165 21.65 -21.78 23.60
CA LEU A 165 20.89 -21.49 24.82
C LEU A 165 21.67 -20.52 25.71
N ASN A 166 21.93 -19.30 25.26
CA ASN A 166 22.45 -18.26 26.14
C ASN A 166 21.27 -17.53 26.76
N ALA A 167 21.17 -17.57 28.09
CA ALA A 167 20.08 -16.93 28.82
C ALA A 167 20.14 -15.40 28.63
N PHE A 168 19.31 -14.89 27.72
CA PHE A 168 18.83 -13.52 27.84
C PHE A 168 17.94 -13.46 29.07
N GLU A 169 18.12 -12.45 29.91
CA GLU A 169 17.25 -12.17 31.03
C GLU A 169 16.84 -10.71 30.90
N CYS A 170 15.61 -10.46 30.47
CA CYS A 170 15.04 -9.12 30.56
C CYS A 170 14.69 -8.87 32.03
N ARG A 171 15.47 -7.98 32.66
CA ARG A 171 15.50 -7.78 34.11
C ARG A 171 14.59 -6.63 34.48
N LEU A 172 13.29 -6.84 34.34
CA LEU A 172 12.30 -5.93 34.87
C LEU A 172 11.86 -6.33 36.28
N ALA A 173 11.87 -5.34 37.17
CA ALA A 173 10.95 -5.24 38.30
C ALA A 173 9.95 -4.13 37.96
N GLU A 174 9.19 -4.27 36.87
CA GLU A 174 8.28 -3.22 36.41
C GLU A 174 6.86 -3.40 36.92
N THR A 175 6.22 -2.26 37.22
CA THR A 175 4.78 -2.17 37.38
C THR A 175 4.19 -2.40 36.00
N ALA A 176 3.84 -3.65 35.70
CA ALA A 176 3.06 -4.03 34.53
C ALA A 176 1.98 -2.96 34.30
N GLN A 177 2.03 -2.26 33.17
CA GLN A 177 0.94 -1.37 32.81
C GLN A 177 -0.26 -2.28 32.53
N PRO A 178 -1.36 -2.20 33.31
CA PRO A 178 -2.60 -2.83 32.88
C PRO A 178 -2.90 -2.29 31.48
N ALA A 179 -3.40 -3.17 30.60
CA ALA A 179 -3.67 -2.86 29.20
C ALA A 179 -4.08 -1.38 29.01
N LEU A 180 -3.26 -0.61 28.28
CA LEU A 180 -3.57 0.77 27.90
C LEU A 180 -5.02 0.78 27.43
N GLU A 181 -5.91 1.46 28.16
CA GLU A 181 -7.38 1.28 28.08
C GLU A 181 -7.84 0.99 26.65
N THR A 182 -8.08 -0.29 26.36
CA THR A 182 -8.51 -0.71 25.04
C THR A 182 -10.01 -0.50 24.97
N ASP A 183 -10.42 0.58 24.31
CA ASP A 183 -11.75 0.62 23.73
C ASP A 183 -11.85 -0.56 22.75
N ALA A 184 -12.63 -1.59 23.10
CA ALA A 184 -12.65 -2.88 22.41
C ALA A 184 -13.09 -2.79 20.93
N THR A 185 -13.58 -1.62 20.50
CA THR A 185 -13.92 -1.30 19.11
C THR A 185 -12.77 -0.73 18.28
N ALA A 186 -11.74 -0.17 18.91
CA ALA A 186 -10.56 0.31 18.21
C ALA A 186 -9.52 -0.81 18.11
N ARG A 187 -9.27 -1.30 16.90
CA ARG A 187 -8.15 -2.18 16.56
C ARG A 187 -7.06 -1.33 15.92
N PRO A 188 -6.30 -0.56 16.71
CA PRO A 188 -5.27 0.33 16.21
C PRO A 188 -4.21 -0.52 15.50
N ASN A 189 -4.00 -0.23 14.23
CA ASN A 189 -2.96 -0.83 13.41
C ASN A 189 -2.04 0.28 12.87
N ALA A 190 -1.05 -0.03 12.06
CA ALA A 190 -0.34 0.98 11.26
C ALA A 190 -1.22 1.40 10.06
N ASP A 191 -2.37 2.01 10.35
CA ASP A 191 -3.50 2.20 9.41
C ASP A 191 -3.76 3.66 9.02
N ASP A 192 -2.80 4.56 9.22
CA ASP A 192 -2.96 6.00 8.95
C ASP A 192 -2.04 6.56 7.86
N ALA A 193 -1.31 5.70 7.15
CA ALA A 193 -0.40 6.05 6.06
C ALA A 193 0.69 7.07 6.42
N PHE A 194 1.11 7.10 7.69
CA PHE A 194 2.23 7.90 8.17
C PHE A 194 3.39 7.05 8.66
N LEU A 195 4.58 7.33 8.13
CA LEU A 195 5.83 6.92 8.74
C LEU A 195 6.19 7.88 9.87
N ARG A 196 6.40 7.35 11.07
CA ARG A 196 6.81 8.09 12.26
C ARG A 196 8.31 7.96 12.47
N THR A 197 9.02 9.08 12.34
CA THR A 197 10.47 9.12 12.57
C THR A 197 10.78 9.67 13.95
N PHE A 198 11.41 8.86 14.79
CA PHE A 198 11.86 9.19 16.13
C PHE A 198 13.37 9.49 16.12
N ARG A 199 13.78 10.53 16.82
CA ARG A 199 15.19 10.85 17.05
C ARG A 199 15.75 9.94 18.14
N LEU A 200 16.77 9.17 17.81
CA LEU A 200 17.44 8.23 18.70
C LEU A 200 18.76 8.81 19.19
N ALA A 201 18.94 8.87 20.51
CA ALA A 201 20.24 9.06 21.15
C ALA A 201 20.77 7.70 21.63
N LEU A 202 21.74 7.13 20.93
CA LEU A 202 22.26 5.79 21.22
C LEU A 202 23.67 5.86 21.78
N SER A 203 23.78 5.56 23.08
CA SER A 203 25.06 5.50 23.75
C SER A 203 25.65 4.08 23.70
N VAL A 204 26.96 3.98 23.91
CA VAL A 204 27.65 2.69 24.04
C VAL A 204 28.67 2.74 25.17
N THR A 205 28.90 1.62 25.85
CA THR A 205 30.01 1.54 26.81
C THR A 205 31.36 1.54 26.09
N GLY A 206 32.43 1.91 26.82
CA GLY A 206 33.79 1.87 26.29
C GLY A 206 34.21 0.46 25.84
N GLU A 207 33.72 -0.58 26.53
CA GLU A 207 33.95 -1.98 26.15
C GLU A 207 33.26 -2.34 24.83
N TYR A 208 32.07 -1.81 24.55
CA TYR A 208 31.39 -2.04 23.28
C TYR A 208 32.21 -1.44 22.15
N THR A 209 32.67 -0.20 22.31
CA THR A 209 33.56 0.42 21.33
C THR A 209 34.86 -0.35 21.15
N ALA A 210 35.45 -0.85 22.24
CA ALA A 210 36.66 -1.68 22.19
C ALA A 210 36.43 -2.98 21.38
N TYR A 211 35.27 -3.63 21.54
CA TYR A 211 34.91 -4.85 20.80
C TYR A 211 34.98 -4.65 19.28
N PHE A 212 34.50 -3.50 18.78
CA PHE A 212 34.51 -3.20 17.34
C PHE A 212 35.79 -2.50 16.85
N GLY A 213 36.86 -2.46 17.65
CA GLY A 213 38.16 -1.90 17.23
C GLY A 213 38.51 -0.54 17.82
N GLY A 214 37.77 -0.08 18.83
CA GLY A 214 38.18 1.00 19.74
C GLY A 214 37.98 2.42 19.22
N THR A 215 37.34 2.61 18.07
CA THR A 215 37.09 3.94 17.50
C THR A 215 35.60 4.27 17.44
N LYS A 216 35.27 5.56 17.51
CA LYS A 216 33.88 6.02 17.38
C LYS A 216 33.26 5.61 16.03
N ALA A 217 34.01 5.70 14.94
CA ALA A 217 33.54 5.33 13.61
C ALA A 217 33.15 3.85 13.52
N LEU A 218 33.94 2.95 14.11
CA LEU A 218 33.63 1.51 14.11
C LEU A 218 32.47 1.15 15.05
N ALA A 219 32.37 1.82 16.21
CA ALA A 219 31.20 1.69 17.08
C ALA A 219 29.92 2.18 16.39
N LEU A 220 29.98 3.33 15.72
CA LEU A 220 28.86 3.88 14.94
C LEU A 220 28.48 2.97 13.76
N ALA A 221 29.46 2.32 13.12
CA ALA A 221 29.21 1.33 12.07
C ALA A 221 28.45 0.11 12.61
N ALA A 222 28.81 -0.38 13.80
CA ALA A 222 28.12 -1.48 14.47
C ALA A 222 26.69 -1.10 14.88
N ILE A 223 26.52 0.08 15.47
CA ILE A 223 25.22 0.69 15.76
C ILE A 223 24.33 0.72 14.50
N ASN A 224 24.88 1.21 13.38
CA ASN A 224 24.14 1.33 12.13
C ASN A 224 23.72 -0.04 11.59
N ASN A 225 24.54 -1.09 11.77
CA ASN A 225 24.18 -2.45 11.38
C ASN A 225 22.96 -2.95 12.16
N SER A 226 22.98 -2.82 13.49
CA SER A 226 21.84 -3.20 14.35
C SER A 226 20.58 -2.40 14.00
N MET A 227 20.70 -1.08 13.89
CA MET A 227 19.55 -0.22 13.59
C MET A 227 18.99 -0.43 12.18
N THR A 228 19.80 -0.87 11.20
CA THR A 228 19.31 -1.24 9.86
C THR A 228 18.30 -2.40 9.94
N ARG A 229 18.49 -3.33 10.88
CA ARG A 229 17.60 -4.48 11.08
C ARG A 229 16.40 -4.13 11.92
N VAL A 230 16.64 -3.46 13.04
CA VAL A 230 15.58 -3.02 13.97
C VAL A 230 14.59 -2.12 13.24
N ASN A 231 15.07 -1.11 12.50
CA ASN A 231 14.19 -0.28 11.67
C ASN A 231 13.44 -1.10 10.61
N GLY A 232 14.06 -2.13 10.02
CA GLY A 232 13.39 -2.97 9.03
C GLY A 232 12.15 -3.68 9.57
N VAL A 233 12.16 -4.10 10.84
CA VAL A 233 10.99 -4.73 11.49
C VAL A 233 10.01 -3.68 12.03
N PHE A 234 10.50 -2.61 12.66
CA PHE A 234 9.65 -1.54 13.21
C PHE A 234 8.89 -0.79 12.11
N GLU A 235 9.51 -0.58 10.95
CA GLU A 235 8.83 0.02 9.82
C GLU A 235 7.74 -0.92 9.29
N LYS A 236 8.03 -2.23 9.21
CA LYS A 236 7.08 -3.26 8.74
C LYS A 236 5.81 -3.33 9.58
N ASP A 237 5.96 -3.42 10.90
CA ASP A 237 4.83 -3.69 11.80
C ASP A 237 4.19 -2.42 12.39
N PHE A 238 4.93 -1.31 12.51
CA PHE A 238 4.45 -0.10 13.20
C PHE A 238 4.45 1.17 12.34
N ALA A 239 4.96 1.13 11.11
CA ALA A 239 5.30 2.32 10.33
C ALA A 239 6.12 3.33 11.17
N ALA A 240 7.09 2.82 11.94
CA ALA A 240 7.94 3.62 12.80
C ALA A 240 9.42 3.36 12.50
N ARG A 241 10.24 4.40 12.62
CA ARG A 241 11.70 4.30 12.46
C ARG A 241 12.43 5.20 13.43
N MET A 242 13.66 4.84 13.71
CA MET A 242 14.58 5.56 14.60
C MET A 242 15.78 6.06 13.80
N VAL A 243 16.10 7.34 13.95
CA VAL A 243 17.23 8.00 13.28
C VAL A 243 18.15 8.60 14.33
N LEU A 244 19.43 8.22 14.28
CA LEU A 244 20.48 8.71 15.17
C LEU A 244 20.63 10.21 15.01
N ILE A 245 20.69 10.91 16.14
CA ILE A 245 20.74 12.38 16.17
C ILE A 245 22.04 12.95 15.60
N ALA A 246 22.00 14.22 15.18
CA ALA A 246 23.12 14.92 14.54
C ALA A 246 24.44 14.88 15.31
N ASN A 247 24.41 14.74 16.65
CA ASN A 247 25.57 14.71 17.55
C ASN A 247 25.67 13.41 18.38
N ASP A 248 25.15 12.29 17.87
CA ASP A 248 25.13 10.99 18.57
C ASP A 248 26.54 10.50 18.94
N ASP A 249 27.55 10.85 18.14
CA ASP A 249 28.96 10.55 18.43
C ASP A 249 29.51 11.23 19.69
N ALA A 250 28.78 12.18 20.29
CA ALA A 250 29.08 12.74 21.61
C ALA A 250 28.87 11.75 22.77
N VAL A 251 28.01 10.75 22.60
CA VAL A 251 27.71 9.71 23.59
C VAL A 251 28.29 8.34 23.21
N ILE A 252 29.20 8.31 22.24
CA ILE A 252 30.04 7.13 21.95
C ILE A 252 31.35 7.25 22.72
N TYR A 253 31.55 6.37 23.70
CA TYR A 253 32.75 6.36 24.55
C TYR A 253 33.75 5.30 24.09
N THR A 254 35.04 5.63 24.07
CA THR A 254 36.11 4.75 23.56
C THR A 254 36.88 4.01 24.65
N SER A 255 36.62 4.28 25.92
CA SER A 255 37.32 3.66 27.05
C SER A 255 36.42 3.54 28.27
N ALA A 256 36.40 2.35 28.88
CA ALA A 256 35.68 2.04 30.11
C ALA A 256 36.09 2.93 31.30
N SER A 257 37.32 3.46 31.29
CA SER A 257 37.79 4.35 32.35
C SER A 257 37.24 5.77 32.27
N SER A 258 36.63 6.13 31.14
CA SER A 258 36.19 7.51 30.84
C SER A 258 34.72 7.59 30.46
N ASP A 259 34.03 6.46 30.34
CA ASP A 259 32.60 6.45 30.13
C ASP A 259 31.85 6.69 31.47
N PRO A 260 30.58 7.11 31.43
CA PRO A 260 29.79 7.38 32.63
C PRO A 260 29.14 6.12 33.22
N TYR A 261 29.52 4.94 32.76
CA TYR A 261 28.81 3.69 33.01
C TYR A 261 29.54 2.84 34.05
N SER A 262 28.78 2.20 34.93
CA SER A 262 29.37 1.21 35.84
C SER A 262 29.79 -0.04 35.06
N ALA A 263 30.73 -0.80 35.62
CA ALA A 263 31.14 -2.09 35.06
C ALA A 263 29.93 -3.00 34.82
N ALA A 264 29.99 -3.81 33.75
CA ALA A 264 28.88 -4.63 33.26
C ALA A 264 28.11 -5.44 34.33
N SER A 265 28.81 -5.98 35.34
CA SER A 265 28.19 -6.76 36.43
C SER A 265 27.23 -5.93 37.30
N THR A 266 27.48 -4.63 37.42
CA THR A 266 26.62 -3.68 38.15
C THR A 266 25.66 -2.98 37.19
N GLY A 267 26.17 -2.60 36.01
CA GLY A 267 25.45 -1.92 34.96
C GLY A 267 24.22 -2.68 34.47
N ALA A 268 24.43 -3.90 33.99
CA ALA A 268 23.37 -4.81 33.55
C ALA A 268 22.47 -5.31 34.71
N GLY A 269 22.84 -5.01 35.96
CA GLY A 269 21.97 -5.19 37.13
C GLY A 269 20.93 -4.06 37.31
N GLY A 270 20.84 -3.11 36.37
CA GLY A 270 19.89 -2.00 36.38
C GLY A 270 20.50 -0.62 36.67
N ALA A 271 21.79 -0.56 37.04
CA ALA A 271 22.45 0.74 37.29
C ALA A 271 22.53 1.59 36.00
N TRP A 272 22.69 0.93 34.83
CA TRP A 272 22.77 1.59 33.54
C TRP A 272 21.51 2.40 33.17
N ASN A 273 20.31 2.02 33.64
CA ASN A 273 19.09 2.76 33.32
C ASN A 273 19.19 4.24 33.75
N SER A 274 19.55 4.46 35.03
CA SER A 274 19.69 5.82 35.58
C SER A 274 20.93 6.55 35.04
N GLN A 275 22.03 5.82 34.84
CA GLN A 275 23.28 6.39 34.32
C GLN A 275 23.11 6.88 32.87
N LEU A 276 22.43 6.09 32.03
CA LEU A 276 22.11 6.49 30.67
C LEU A 276 21.21 7.71 30.66
N GLN A 277 20.10 7.70 31.41
CA GLN A 277 19.16 8.82 31.44
C GLN A 277 19.87 10.12 31.84
N ASN A 278 20.72 10.07 32.88
CA ASN A 278 21.51 11.23 33.31
C ASN A 278 22.54 11.67 32.25
N THR A 279 23.18 10.72 31.59
CA THR A 279 24.16 10.99 30.52
C THR A 279 23.49 11.69 29.34
N LEU A 280 22.39 11.14 28.83
CA LEU A 280 21.69 11.72 27.69
C LEU A 280 21.08 13.10 28.04
N THR A 281 20.54 13.24 29.25
CA THR A 281 20.01 14.54 29.73
C THR A 281 21.10 15.61 29.79
N SER A 282 22.31 15.27 30.25
CA SER A 282 23.40 16.22 30.43
C SER A 282 24.20 16.52 29.17
N VAL A 283 24.45 15.52 28.32
CA VAL A 283 25.29 15.64 27.12
C VAL A 283 24.47 16.06 25.90
N ILE A 284 23.29 15.47 25.71
CA ILE A 284 22.45 15.70 24.53
C ILE A 284 21.35 16.71 24.83
N GLY A 285 20.73 16.61 26.01
CA GLY A 285 19.57 17.42 26.39
C GLY A 285 18.25 16.82 25.92
N GLU A 286 17.28 16.75 26.82
CA GLU A 286 15.99 16.07 26.62
C GLU A 286 15.20 16.54 25.39
N ALA A 287 15.33 17.80 24.97
CA ALA A 287 14.61 18.31 23.79
C ALA A 287 15.13 17.72 22.47
N ASN A 288 16.33 17.13 22.46
CA ASN A 288 17.06 16.78 21.25
C ASN A 288 16.90 15.31 20.83
N TYR A 289 16.21 14.49 21.62
CA TYR A 289 15.93 13.09 21.30
C TYR A 289 14.52 12.67 21.75
N ASP A 290 14.00 11.63 21.14
CA ASP A 290 12.66 11.09 21.37
C ASP A 290 12.73 9.71 22.07
N ILE A 291 13.83 8.99 21.85
CA ILE A 291 14.18 7.74 22.52
C ILE A 291 15.69 7.73 22.76
N GLY A 292 16.11 7.20 23.89
CA GLY A 292 17.50 6.95 24.22
C GLY A 292 17.72 5.51 24.64
N HIS A 293 18.86 4.95 24.23
CA HIS A 293 19.19 3.56 24.51
C HIS A 293 20.71 3.37 24.68
N LEU A 294 21.15 2.32 25.38
CA LEU A 294 22.56 1.97 25.59
C LEU A 294 22.85 0.57 25.05
N PHE A 295 23.94 0.41 24.29
CA PHE A 295 24.51 -0.91 24.02
C PHE A 295 25.74 -1.20 24.89
N GLY A 296 25.68 -2.32 25.61
CA GLY A 296 26.80 -2.89 26.35
C GLY A 296 27.48 -4.03 25.59
N ALA A 297 28.77 -4.27 25.87
CA ALA A 297 29.49 -5.39 25.28
C ALA A 297 29.21 -6.74 25.94
N SER A 298 28.85 -6.73 27.23
CA SER A 298 28.73 -7.92 28.08
C SER A 298 27.94 -7.62 29.35
N GLY A 299 27.69 -8.65 30.16
CA GLY A 299 26.96 -8.57 31.44
C GLY A 299 25.63 -9.29 31.42
N GLY A 300 25.04 -9.46 30.22
CA GLY A 300 23.81 -10.19 29.99
C GLY A 300 22.55 -9.45 30.42
N GLY A 301 21.59 -9.38 29.50
CA GLY A 301 20.22 -8.93 29.74
C GLY A 301 19.83 -7.69 28.96
N GLY A 302 18.63 -7.23 29.24
CA GLY A 302 18.08 -6.00 28.71
C GLY A 302 17.11 -5.41 29.73
N ASN A 303 16.93 -4.11 29.63
CA ASN A 303 15.94 -3.40 30.42
C ASN A 303 15.56 -2.12 29.69
N ALA A 304 14.34 -2.05 29.19
CA ALA A 304 13.76 -0.88 28.52
C ALA A 304 13.70 0.39 29.39
N GLY A 305 13.78 0.23 30.70
CA GLY A 305 13.67 1.27 31.73
C GLY A 305 12.24 1.78 31.96
N CYS A 306 11.34 1.47 31.03
CA CYS A 306 9.91 1.72 31.08
C CYS A 306 9.21 1.15 29.83
N ILE A 307 7.90 0.87 29.96
CA ILE A 307 7.02 0.55 28.83
C ILE A 307 6.35 1.81 28.28
N GLY A 308 6.42 2.02 26.97
CA GLY A 308 5.70 3.08 26.25
C GLY A 308 6.22 4.50 26.49
N CYS A 309 7.41 4.63 27.07
CA CYS A 309 7.97 5.90 27.53
C CYS A 309 8.71 6.71 26.46
N VAL A 310 8.70 6.30 25.19
CA VAL A 310 9.13 7.19 24.11
C VAL A 310 8.51 8.59 24.29
N CYS A 311 9.37 9.59 24.15
CA CYS A 311 9.05 11.02 24.26
C CYS A 311 8.66 11.53 25.64
N THR A 312 8.84 10.73 26.68
CA THR A 312 8.67 11.16 28.08
C THR A 312 10.00 11.58 28.67
N ASN A 313 10.19 12.88 28.91
CA ASN A 313 11.42 13.39 29.56
C ASN A 313 11.61 12.74 30.94
N GLY A 314 12.86 12.47 31.30
CA GLY A 314 13.24 11.80 32.55
C GLY A 314 13.14 10.27 32.52
N SER A 315 12.56 9.67 31.47
CA SER A 315 12.49 8.21 31.33
C SER A 315 12.75 7.69 29.91
N LYS A 316 12.57 8.49 28.86
CA LYS A 316 12.76 8.03 27.46
C LYS A 316 14.19 7.61 27.11
N GLY A 317 15.18 7.92 27.95
CA GLY A 317 16.59 7.61 27.77
C GLY A 317 17.14 6.65 28.81
N SER A 318 16.32 5.74 29.35
CA SER A 318 16.75 4.79 30.37
C SER A 318 16.89 3.34 29.87
N GLY A 319 16.66 3.05 28.59
CA GLY A 319 16.73 1.68 28.06
C GLY A 319 18.15 1.19 27.78
N PHE A 320 18.44 -0.10 27.99
CA PHE A 320 19.71 -0.71 27.57
C PHE A 320 19.55 -2.16 27.08
N THR A 321 20.51 -2.57 26.26
CA THR A 321 20.67 -3.95 25.78
C THR A 321 22.13 -4.38 25.92
N SER A 322 22.36 -5.59 26.45
CA SER A 322 23.71 -6.15 26.53
C SER A 322 23.72 -7.69 26.43
N PRO A 323 24.59 -8.27 25.59
CA PRO A 323 24.59 -9.71 25.36
C PRO A 323 25.15 -10.49 26.57
N ALA A 324 24.58 -11.67 26.85
CA ALA A 324 25.08 -12.55 27.91
C ALA A 324 26.35 -13.30 27.49
N ASP A 325 26.53 -13.54 26.20
CA ASP A 325 27.67 -14.26 25.62
C ASP A 325 28.84 -13.36 25.24
N GLY A 326 28.73 -12.05 25.49
CA GLY A 326 29.76 -11.08 25.14
C GLY A 326 29.86 -10.79 23.64
N ILE A 327 28.81 -11.09 22.86
CA ILE A 327 28.78 -10.90 21.41
C ILE A 327 27.70 -9.88 21.03
N PRO A 328 28.01 -8.57 21.01
CA PRO A 328 27.02 -7.51 20.83
C PRO A 328 26.72 -7.25 19.34
N SER A 329 26.51 -8.30 18.55
CA SER A 329 26.24 -8.18 17.11
C SER A 329 25.57 -9.41 16.50
N GLY A 330 24.88 -9.21 15.38
CA GLY A 330 24.21 -10.26 14.62
C GLY A 330 22.75 -10.41 15.04
N ASP A 331 22.00 -11.21 14.29
CA ASP A 331 20.54 -11.31 14.40
C ASP A 331 20.02 -11.66 15.81
N ASN A 332 20.76 -12.42 16.61
CA ASN A 332 20.39 -12.70 18.00
C ASN A 332 20.40 -11.40 18.83
N PHE A 333 21.48 -10.62 18.74
CA PHE A 333 21.58 -9.34 19.44
C PHE A 333 20.56 -8.34 18.88
N ASP A 334 20.48 -8.21 17.55
CA ASP A 334 19.67 -7.19 16.90
C ASP A 334 18.16 -7.42 17.05
N ILE A 335 17.69 -8.68 16.94
CA ILE A 335 16.26 -9.02 16.95
C ILE A 335 15.81 -9.50 18.33
N ASP A 336 16.49 -10.49 18.91
CA ASP A 336 16.01 -11.11 20.15
C ASP A 336 16.21 -10.18 21.35
N TYR A 337 17.17 -9.24 21.30
CA TYR A 337 17.47 -8.34 22.41
C TYR A 337 17.11 -6.88 22.07
N VAL A 338 17.74 -6.27 21.06
CA VAL A 338 17.55 -4.82 20.80
C VAL A 338 16.12 -4.51 20.38
N ALA A 339 15.56 -5.25 19.40
CA ALA A 339 14.19 -5.02 18.96
C ALA A 339 13.16 -5.32 20.07
N HIS A 340 13.46 -6.27 20.96
CA HIS A 340 12.64 -6.60 22.12
C HIS A 340 12.59 -5.44 23.13
N GLU A 341 13.75 -4.95 23.58
CA GLU A 341 13.82 -3.86 24.55
C GLU A 341 13.29 -2.54 23.99
N MET A 342 13.59 -2.24 22.72
CA MET A 342 12.97 -1.09 22.05
C MET A 342 11.46 -1.28 21.87
N GLY A 343 10.98 -2.52 21.69
CA GLY A 343 9.56 -2.85 21.64
C GLY A 343 8.82 -2.45 22.92
N HIS A 344 9.42 -2.71 24.08
CA HIS A 344 8.93 -2.20 25.37
C HIS A 344 8.94 -0.68 25.44
N GLN A 345 10.04 0.00 25.09
CA GLN A 345 10.09 1.47 25.11
C GLN A 345 8.98 2.08 24.24
N PHE A 346 8.61 1.40 23.16
CA PHE A 346 7.51 1.75 22.25
C PHE A 346 6.12 1.34 22.73
N GLY A 347 5.98 0.43 23.70
CA GLY A 347 4.73 0.16 24.40
C GLY A 347 4.28 -1.30 24.46
N ALA A 348 5.04 -2.25 23.90
CA ALA A 348 4.66 -3.66 23.92
C ALA A 348 4.91 -4.31 25.29
N ASN A 349 4.01 -5.21 25.70
CA ASN A 349 4.24 -6.15 26.79
C ASN A 349 4.69 -7.51 26.25
N HIS A 350 5.18 -8.39 27.13
CA HIS A 350 5.52 -9.74 26.75
C HIS A 350 4.32 -10.58 26.34
N THR A 351 4.54 -11.42 25.33
CA THR A 351 3.50 -12.25 24.71
C THR A 351 3.50 -13.69 25.21
N PHE A 352 4.56 -14.14 25.87
CA PHE A 352 4.74 -15.53 26.29
C PHE A 352 3.77 -15.98 27.39
N THR A 353 3.75 -17.28 27.67
CA THR A 353 2.97 -17.89 28.78
C THR A 353 3.81 -18.81 29.68
N HIS A 354 5.15 -18.80 29.57
CA HIS A 354 6.00 -19.60 30.46
C HIS A 354 5.91 -19.11 31.92
N SER A 355 5.66 -17.81 32.12
CA SER A 355 5.24 -17.15 33.36
C SER A 355 4.00 -16.27 33.06
N ASN A 356 3.35 -15.74 34.12
CA ASN A 356 2.23 -14.82 33.98
C ASN A 356 2.60 -13.46 34.58
N GLU A 357 2.49 -12.41 33.78
CA GLU A 357 2.77 -11.03 34.16
C GLU A 357 1.50 -10.21 34.45
N GLY A 358 0.32 -10.76 34.16
CA GLY A 358 -0.96 -10.11 34.44
C GLY A 358 -1.26 -8.89 33.56
N THR A 359 -0.59 -8.74 32.42
CA THR A 359 -0.76 -7.57 31.52
C THR A 359 -1.92 -7.75 30.55
N GLY A 360 -2.41 -8.99 30.38
CA GLY A 360 -3.41 -9.32 29.37
C GLY A 360 -2.84 -9.49 27.96
N ALA A 361 -1.52 -9.51 27.80
CA ALA A 361 -0.83 -9.67 26.51
C ALA A 361 -0.25 -11.08 26.30
N GLN A 362 -0.42 -11.98 27.28
CA GLN A 362 0.12 -13.35 27.26
C GLN A 362 -0.66 -14.23 26.27
N MET A 363 -0.34 -14.13 24.98
CA MET A 363 -1.05 -14.73 23.84
C MET A 363 -0.30 -15.87 23.14
N GLU A 364 0.93 -16.18 23.55
CA GLU A 364 1.76 -17.20 22.91
C GLU A 364 2.15 -18.35 23.87
N PRO A 365 2.19 -19.61 23.39
CA PRO A 365 2.47 -20.75 24.24
C PRO A 365 3.94 -20.81 24.67
N GLY A 366 4.20 -21.18 25.92
CA GLY A 366 5.57 -21.37 26.44
C GLY A 366 6.38 -20.08 26.37
N SER A 367 7.59 -20.14 25.83
CA SER A 367 8.46 -18.97 25.61
C SER A 367 7.90 -17.98 24.58
N GLY A 368 6.95 -18.36 23.74
CA GLY A 368 6.54 -17.55 22.61
C GLY A 368 7.55 -17.56 21.46
N SER A 369 7.07 -17.14 20.29
CA SER A 369 7.77 -17.19 19.00
C SER A 369 8.09 -15.82 18.44
N THR A 370 7.32 -14.78 18.77
CA THR A 370 7.53 -13.42 18.26
C THR A 370 8.60 -12.65 19.03
N ILE A 371 8.93 -11.45 18.57
CA ILE A 371 9.97 -10.59 19.19
C ILE A 371 9.72 -10.32 20.67
N MET A 372 8.45 -10.16 21.08
CA MET A 372 8.10 -9.93 22.50
C MET A 372 7.93 -11.22 23.31
N GLY A 373 8.24 -12.37 22.72
CA GLY A 373 8.47 -13.62 23.42
C GLY A 373 9.90 -13.72 23.96
N TYR A 374 10.18 -14.83 24.63
CA TYR A 374 11.45 -15.24 25.24
C TYR A 374 12.00 -16.51 24.56
N ALA A 375 11.92 -16.57 23.24
CA ALA A 375 12.41 -17.70 22.47
C ALA A 375 13.88 -18.04 22.83
N GLY A 376 14.15 -19.31 23.12
CA GLY A 376 15.48 -19.86 23.40
C GLY A 376 16.02 -19.68 24.82
N ILE A 377 15.29 -19.02 25.73
CA ILE A 377 15.86 -18.58 27.02
C ILE A 377 15.05 -19.02 28.25
N THR A 378 14.08 -19.92 28.07
CA THR A 378 13.22 -20.45 29.15
C THR A 378 13.27 -21.96 29.20
N SER A 379 12.76 -22.57 30.29
CA SER A 379 12.57 -24.02 30.42
C SER A 379 11.27 -24.56 29.80
N LYS A 380 10.54 -23.68 29.08
CA LYS A 380 9.35 -24.01 28.31
C LYS A 380 9.51 -23.43 26.91
N ASP A 381 10.61 -23.76 26.28
CA ASP A 381 10.96 -23.19 24.99
C ASP A 381 10.22 -23.85 23.82
N ILE A 382 9.82 -23.03 22.85
CA ILE A 382 9.13 -23.47 21.63
C ILE A 382 9.96 -23.29 20.35
N GLN A 383 11.01 -22.47 20.40
CA GLN A 383 12.01 -22.29 19.35
C GLN A 383 13.25 -21.56 19.90
N PRO A 384 14.45 -21.82 19.37
CA PRO A 384 15.69 -21.27 19.91
C PRO A 384 15.86 -19.75 19.75
N HIS A 385 15.15 -19.09 18.83
CA HIS A 385 15.27 -17.65 18.56
C HIS A 385 13.97 -17.08 18.03
N SER A 386 13.67 -15.80 18.29
CA SER A 386 12.39 -15.19 17.88
C SER A 386 12.27 -15.06 16.36
N ASP A 387 11.07 -15.19 15.81
CA ASP A 387 10.82 -14.79 14.43
C ASP A 387 10.79 -13.25 14.33
N ALA A 388 11.25 -12.70 13.21
CA ALA A 388 11.46 -11.26 13.04
C ALA A 388 10.16 -10.49 12.70
N TYR A 389 9.14 -10.65 13.54
CA TYR A 389 7.88 -9.90 13.52
C TYR A 389 7.28 -9.79 14.93
N PHE A 390 6.35 -8.86 15.08
CA PHE A 390 5.60 -8.64 16.32
C PHE A 390 4.22 -9.31 16.25
N HIS A 391 3.81 -9.91 17.37
CA HIS A 391 2.45 -10.45 17.55
C HIS A 391 1.41 -9.33 17.39
N ALA A 392 0.20 -9.64 16.93
CA ALA A 392 -0.85 -8.64 16.73
C ALA A 392 -1.18 -7.83 18.00
N ILE A 393 -1.01 -8.40 19.19
CA ILE A 393 -1.19 -7.67 20.46
C ILE A 393 -0.11 -6.60 20.67
N SER A 394 1.14 -6.90 20.30
CA SER A 394 2.25 -5.95 20.36
C SER A 394 2.06 -4.82 19.34
N ILE A 395 1.58 -5.14 18.13
CA ILE A 395 1.18 -4.14 17.12
C ILE A 395 0.11 -3.21 17.67
N GLN A 396 -0.95 -3.77 18.25
CA GLN A 396 -2.02 -2.98 18.87
C GLN A 396 -1.49 -2.05 19.97
N GLN A 397 -0.67 -2.56 20.89
CA GLN A 397 -0.14 -1.78 22.02
C GLN A 397 0.81 -0.66 21.58
N VAL A 398 1.75 -0.98 20.68
CA VAL A 398 2.74 -0.01 20.19
C VAL A 398 2.05 1.07 19.36
N THR A 399 1.19 0.70 18.41
CA THR A 399 0.50 1.68 17.55
C THR A 399 -0.40 2.61 18.36
N ASN A 400 -1.12 2.10 19.35
CA ASN A 400 -1.86 2.93 20.32
C ASN A 400 -0.97 3.98 20.98
N ASN A 401 0.17 3.55 21.52
CA ASN A 401 1.08 4.44 22.21
C ASN A 401 1.63 5.52 21.27
N ILE A 402 2.23 5.12 20.13
CA ILE A 402 2.94 6.05 19.26
C ILE A 402 2.01 6.98 18.46
N LYS A 403 0.76 6.58 18.20
CA LYS A 403 -0.23 7.45 17.56
C LYS A 403 -0.61 8.63 18.45
N ALA A 404 -0.61 8.44 19.77
CA ALA A 404 -0.88 9.47 20.76
C ALA A 404 0.31 10.43 21.00
N LYS A 405 1.52 10.11 20.54
CA LYS A 405 2.71 10.96 20.73
C LYS A 405 2.81 12.07 19.67
N SER A 406 3.27 13.25 20.08
CA SER A 406 3.47 14.42 19.22
C SER A 406 4.92 14.67 18.80
N CYS A 407 5.88 14.01 19.45
CA CYS A 407 7.32 14.14 19.19
C CYS A 407 7.81 13.62 17.83
N PRO A 408 7.27 12.54 17.21
CA PRO A 408 7.90 12.02 16.01
C PRO A 408 7.55 12.90 14.82
N VAL A 409 8.47 13.01 13.87
CA VAL A 409 8.14 13.62 12.57
C VAL A 409 7.26 12.64 11.80
N LYS A 410 6.03 13.06 11.48
CA LYS A 410 5.09 12.29 10.67
C LYS A 410 5.30 12.62 9.19
N THR A 411 5.67 11.62 8.40
CA THR A 411 5.84 11.75 6.95
C THR A 411 4.73 10.94 6.27
N ALA A 412 3.91 11.61 5.47
CA ALA A 412 2.90 10.92 4.67
C ALA A 412 3.59 10.00 3.66
N THR A 413 3.24 8.72 3.64
CA THR A 413 3.90 7.73 2.79
C THR A 413 3.28 7.66 1.39
N GLY A 414 2.06 8.21 1.23
CA GLY A 414 1.25 8.02 0.03
C GLY A 414 0.72 6.59 -0.14
N ASN A 415 0.92 5.74 0.88
CA ASN A 415 0.47 4.36 0.89
C ASN A 415 -1.05 4.28 1.12
N SER A 416 -1.71 3.33 0.46
CA SER A 416 -3.07 2.91 0.74
C SER A 416 -3.01 1.77 1.75
N ILE A 417 -3.77 1.89 2.83
CA ILE A 417 -3.75 0.87 3.88
C ILE A 417 -4.54 -0.36 3.41
N PRO A 418 -4.01 -1.58 3.59
CA PRO A 418 -4.73 -2.78 3.20
C PRO A 418 -6.01 -2.95 4.02
N SER A 419 -7.04 -3.53 3.40
CA SER A 419 -8.19 -4.05 4.12
C SER A 419 -7.85 -5.39 4.77
N ALA A 420 -8.52 -5.70 5.88
CA ALA A 420 -8.47 -7.02 6.51
C ALA A 420 -9.89 -7.52 6.78
N SER A 421 -10.13 -8.80 6.54
CA SER A 421 -11.40 -9.49 6.83
C SER A 421 -11.09 -10.89 7.33
N ALA A 422 -11.55 -11.21 8.53
CA ALA A 422 -11.42 -12.51 9.18
C ALA A 422 -12.54 -13.47 8.79
N GLY A 423 -13.60 -12.96 8.14
CA GLY A 423 -14.76 -13.74 7.73
C GLY A 423 -15.79 -13.86 8.85
N ALA A 424 -16.64 -14.88 8.78
CA ALA A 424 -17.70 -15.11 9.75
C ALA A 424 -17.20 -15.89 10.98
N ASP A 425 -17.90 -15.75 12.10
CA ASP A 425 -17.73 -16.62 13.27
C ASP A 425 -18.26 -18.03 12.99
N TYR A 426 -17.64 -19.05 13.59
CA TYR A 426 -17.99 -20.45 13.36
C TYR A 426 -18.15 -21.25 14.65
N THR A 427 -19.09 -22.19 14.65
CA THR A 427 -19.14 -23.28 15.64
C THR A 427 -18.57 -24.55 15.02
N ILE A 428 -17.55 -25.15 15.65
CA ILE A 428 -16.87 -26.35 15.16
C ILE A 428 -17.07 -27.55 16.09
N PRO A 429 -17.03 -28.79 15.58
CA PRO A 429 -16.95 -29.99 16.41
C PRO A 429 -15.64 -30.03 17.22
N LYS A 430 -15.69 -30.55 18.45
CA LYS A 430 -14.50 -30.73 19.28
C LYS A 430 -13.54 -31.76 18.69
N SER A 431 -12.27 -31.67 19.06
CA SER A 431 -11.21 -32.59 18.62
C SER A 431 -11.13 -32.75 17.09
N THR A 432 -11.45 -31.71 16.32
CA THR A 432 -11.49 -31.74 14.85
C THR A 432 -10.60 -30.63 14.28
N PRO A 433 -9.75 -30.91 13.28
CA PRO A 433 -8.98 -29.89 12.57
C PRO A 433 -9.86 -28.81 11.95
N PHE A 434 -9.36 -27.58 11.91
CA PHE A 434 -10.04 -26.47 11.24
C PHE A 434 -9.06 -25.53 10.54
N MET A 435 -9.56 -24.73 9.61
CA MET A 435 -8.76 -23.76 8.84
C MET A 435 -9.42 -22.39 8.90
N LEU A 436 -8.62 -21.34 9.10
CA LEU A 436 -9.11 -19.96 9.03
C LEU A 436 -8.59 -19.34 7.75
N THR A 437 -9.43 -18.61 7.02
CA THR A 437 -9.08 -17.97 5.76
C THR A 437 -9.42 -16.49 5.83
N GLY A 438 -8.39 -15.65 5.75
CA GLY A 438 -8.54 -14.21 5.73
C GLY A 438 -8.78 -13.69 4.31
N ALA A 439 -9.16 -12.43 4.21
CA ALA A 439 -9.17 -11.69 2.96
C ALA A 439 -8.60 -10.30 3.16
N GLY A 440 -7.91 -9.79 2.16
CA GLY A 440 -7.37 -8.44 2.14
C GLY A 440 -7.31 -7.91 0.72
N THR A 441 -7.45 -6.59 0.60
CA THR A 441 -7.29 -5.86 -0.65
C THR A 441 -6.40 -4.66 -0.37
N ASP A 442 -5.60 -4.29 -1.35
CA ASP A 442 -4.80 -3.08 -1.28
C ASP A 442 -4.95 -2.30 -2.59
N ALA A 443 -5.19 -1.00 -2.48
CA ALA A 443 -5.44 -0.14 -3.64
C ALA A 443 -4.16 0.17 -4.43
N ASN A 444 -2.98 -0.08 -3.84
CA ASN A 444 -1.71 0.04 -4.53
C ASN A 444 -1.34 -1.22 -5.34
N GLY A 445 -1.99 -2.35 -5.08
CA GLY A 445 -1.67 -3.63 -5.70
C GLY A 445 -0.45 -4.31 -5.08
N ASP A 446 -0.10 -3.95 -3.84
CA ASP A 446 1.02 -4.51 -3.09
C ASP A 446 0.76 -6.00 -2.74
N ILE A 447 1.82 -6.80 -2.61
CA ILE A 447 1.70 -8.22 -2.24
C ILE A 447 1.40 -8.32 -0.74
N LEU A 448 0.19 -8.77 -0.44
CA LEU A 448 -0.28 -8.91 0.94
C LEU A 448 0.26 -10.18 1.61
N THR A 449 0.60 -10.05 2.89
CA THR A 449 0.85 -11.20 3.77
C THR A 449 -0.15 -11.24 4.92
N TYR A 450 -0.48 -12.46 5.34
CA TYR A 450 -1.50 -12.79 6.32
C TYR A 450 -0.86 -13.52 7.49
N CYS A 451 -1.19 -13.10 8.72
CA CYS A 451 -0.79 -13.78 9.93
C CYS A 451 -2.04 -14.01 10.80
N TRP A 452 -2.37 -15.28 11.03
CA TRP A 452 -3.47 -15.69 11.91
C TRP A 452 -2.93 -16.03 13.28
N GLU A 453 -3.45 -15.39 14.33
CA GLU A 453 -2.94 -15.49 15.71
C GLU A 453 -4.09 -15.70 16.70
N GLU A 454 -3.88 -16.51 17.74
CA GLU A 454 -4.84 -16.64 18.84
C GLU A 454 -4.72 -15.42 19.76
N MET A 455 -5.86 -14.84 20.15
CA MET A 455 -5.95 -13.62 20.97
C MET A 455 -6.54 -13.91 22.36
N ASP A 456 -6.47 -15.17 22.80
CA ASP A 456 -6.89 -15.59 24.13
C ASP A 456 -5.77 -15.43 25.15
N SER A 457 -5.80 -14.33 25.91
CA SER A 457 -4.81 -14.10 26.96
C SER A 457 -4.91 -15.18 28.02
N GLN A 458 -3.75 -15.64 28.48
CA GLN A 458 -3.65 -16.65 29.50
C GLN A 458 -3.08 -16.11 30.81
N THR A 459 -3.71 -16.49 31.92
CA THR A 459 -3.30 -16.12 33.29
C THR A 459 -2.55 -17.23 34.04
N THR A 460 -2.35 -18.39 33.41
CA THR A 460 -1.64 -19.54 33.97
C THR A 460 -0.42 -19.88 33.10
N THR A 461 0.45 -20.78 33.57
CA THR A 461 1.59 -21.25 32.75
C THR A 461 1.33 -22.60 32.08
N THR A 462 0.06 -22.98 31.93
CA THR A 462 -0.34 -24.30 31.41
C THR A 462 -0.11 -24.39 29.91
N ASN A 463 0.64 -25.41 29.48
CA ASN A 463 0.89 -25.67 28.07
C ASN A 463 -0.43 -25.93 27.30
N PRO A 464 -0.46 -25.67 25.97
CA PRO A 464 -1.54 -26.10 25.11
C PRO A 464 -1.96 -27.56 25.35
N SER A 465 -3.26 -27.80 25.49
CA SER A 465 -3.80 -29.15 25.67
C SER A 465 -5.26 -29.23 25.23
N ALA A 466 -5.72 -30.45 24.94
CA ALA A 466 -7.08 -30.66 24.46
C ALA A 466 -8.15 -30.31 25.52
N THR A 467 -7.86 -30.49 26.80
CA THR A 467 -8.84 -30.30 27.89
C THR A 467 -8.85 -28.89 28.46
N LYS A 468 -8.01 -27.99 27.95
CA LYS A 468 -7.92 -26.61 28.42
C LYS A 468 -9.17 -25.82 28.03
N THR A 469 -9.79 -25.14 29.00
CA THR A 469 -11.05 -24.40 28.81
C THR A 469 -10.88 -22.91 28.52
N SER A 470 -9.69 -22.33 28.71
CA SER A 470 -9.39 -20.91 28.43
C SER A 470 -7.90 -20.69 28.16
N GLY A 471 -7.55 -19.57 27.52
CA GLY A 471 -6.17 -19.19 27.20
C GLY A 471 -5.52 -20.00 26.08
N VAL A 472 -4.39 -19.52 25.60
CA VAL A 472 -3.64 -19.97 24.41
C VAL A 472 -3.60 -21.49 24.20
N ASN A 473 -4.03 -21.95 23.03
CA ASN A 473 -3.90 -23.32 22.56
C ASN A 473 -3.17 -23.45 21.21
N PHE A 474 -2.86 -22.36 20.53
CA PHE A 474 -2.20 -22.31 19.22
C PHE A 474 -1.09 -21.25 19.17
N ARG A 475 0.07 -21.65 18.68
CA ARG A 475 1.27 -20.83 18.46
C ARG A 475 1.07 -19.76 17.37
N SER A 476 1.89 -18.71 17.36
CA SER A 476 2.02 -17.81 16.20
C SER A 476 3.09 -18.27 15.19
N TYR A 477 2.89 -17.96 13.91
CA TYR A 477 3.81 -18.30 12.83
C TYR A 477 4.05 -17.09 11.91
N ASN A 478 5.20 -17.09 11.23
CA ASN A 478 5.54 -16.05 10.26
C ASN A 478 4.37 -15.72 9.31
N PRO A 479 4.09 -14.43 9.04
CA PRO A 479 3.10 -14.03 8.03
C PRO A 479 3.42 -14.68 6.68
N THR A 480 2.41 -15.07 5.90
CA THR A 480 2.58 -15.73 4.58
C THR A 480 1.71 -15.10 3.50
N THR A 481 1.99 -15.32 2.21
CA THR A 481 1.11 -14.90 1.11
C THR A 481 -0.19 -15.70 1.05
N LEU A 482 -0.25 -16.86 1.73
CA LEU A 482 -1.44 -17.67 1.82
C LEU A 482 -2.40 -17.10 2.86
N PRO A 483 -3.66 -16.79 2.49
CA PRO A 483 -4.64 -16.27 3.44
C PRO A 483 -5.15 -17.32 4.43
N THR A 484 -4.88 -18.60 4.17
CA THR A 484 -5.40 -19.74 4.93
C THR A 484 -4.35 -20.31 5.88
N ARG A 485 -4.69 -20.42 7.17
CA ARG A 485 -3.92 -21.16 8.18
C ARG A 485 -4.70 -22.38 8.66
N TYR A 486 -4.02 -23.52 8.81
CA TYR A 486 -4.55 -24.76 9.36
C TYR A 486 -4.21 -24.93 10.84
N PHE A 487 -5.16 -25.47 11.61
CA PHE A 487 -5.07 -25.68 13.06
C PHE A 487 -5.39 -27.13 13.43
N PRO A 488 -4.42 -27.91 13.95
CA PRO A 488 -2.99 -27.60 14.00
C PRO A 488 -2.38 -27.52 12.60
N ARG A 489 -1.09 -27.16 12.47
CA ARG A 489 -0.39 -27.14 11.17
C ARG A 489 -0.68 -28.41 10.35
N MET A 490 -0.82 -28.26 9.03
CA MET A 490 -1.19 -29.36 8.13
C MET A 490 -0.29 -30.59 8.30
N ALA A 491 1.01 -30.41 8.54
CA ALA A 491 1.93 -31.54 8.78
C ALA A 491 1.51 -32.43 9.97
N SER A 492 0.94 -31.86 11.04
CA SER A 492 0.38 -32.61 12.18
C SER A 492 -0.90 -33.34 11.76
N VAL A 493 -1.80 -32.66 11.06
CA VAL A 493 -3.07 -33.22 10.55
C VAL A 493 -2.82 -34.43 9.65
N LEU A 494 -1.84 -34.37 8.73
CA LEU A 494 -1.53 -35.48 7.81
C LEU A 494 -1.03 -36.76 8.50
N THR A 495 -0.59 -36.66 9.76
CA THR A 495 -0.19 -37.80 10.61
C THR A 495 -1.32 -38.27 11.53
N GLY A 496 -2.48 -37.62 11.49
CA GLY A 496 -3.59 -37.86 12.42
C GLY A 496 -3.35 -37.29 13.82
N ALA A 497 -2.35 -36.42 13.99
CA ALA A 497 -2.04 -35.82 15.27
C ALA A 497 -3.01 -34.68 15.60
N THR A 498 -3.50 -34.66 16.85
CA THR A 498 -4.36 -33.59 17.38
C THR A 498 -3.56 -32.47 18.03
N THR A 499 -2.23 -32.59 18.03
CA THR A 499 -1.30 -31.65 18.63
C THR A 499 -0.10 -31.40 17.72
N THR A 500 0.57 -30.26 17.92
CA THR A 500 1.88 -29.96 17.33
C THR A 500 2.92 -29.87 18.43
N SER A 501 4.03 -30.60 18.29
CA SER A 501 5.18 -30.48 19.20
C SER A 501 6.08 -29.30 18.79
N GLY A 502 6.50 -28.51 19.79
CA GLY A 502 7.65 -27.60 19.71
C GLY A 502 8.93 -28.28 20.15
N SER A 503 9.97 -27.49 20.49
CA SER A 503 11.25 -28.00 21.00
C SER A 503 11.09 -28.72 22.34
N GLU A 504 10.36 -28.14 23.31
CA GLU A 504 10.25 -28.70 24.66
C GLU A 504 8.81 -29.04 25.10
N LEU A 505 7.80 -28.46 24.45
CA LEU A 505 6.39 -28.66 24.81
C LEU A 505 5.48 -28.76 23.58
N VAL A 506 4.22 -29.14 23.80
CA VAL A 506 3.15 -29.02 22.81
C VAL A 506 2.83 -27.54 22.59
N VAL A 507 2.79 -27.09 21.33
CA VAL A 507 2.60 -25.68 20.93
C VAL A 507 1.27 -25.42 20.24
N GLU A 508 0.59 -26.47 19.77
CA GLU A 508 -0.78 -26.41 19.28
C GLU A 508 -1.56 -27.62 19.78
N ALA A 509 -2.83 -27.45 20.16
CA ALA A 509 -3.70 -28.55 20.55
C ALA A 509 -5.17 -28.30 20.18
N LEU A 510 -5.79 -29.26 19.49
CA LEU A 510 -7.23 -29.26 19.26
C LEU A 510 -8.01 -29.40 20.57
N SER A 511 -8.97 -28.53 20.80
CA SER A 511 -9.79 -28.56 22.01
C SER A 511 -10.80 -29.70 21.98
N SER A 512 -10.77 -30.56 23.00
CA SER A 512 -11.73 -31.64 23.26
C SER A 512 -12.85 -31.25 24.24
N VAL A 513 -12.87 -29.99 24.67
CA VAL A 513 -13.86 -29.41 25.58
C VAL A 513 -14.50 -28.19 24.94
N ALA A 514 -15.72 -27.88 25.37
CA ALA A 514 -16.40 -26.66 24.91
C ALA A 514 -15.66 -25.42 25.40
N ARG A 515 -15.40 -24.50 24.48
CA ARG A 515 -14.79 -23.19 24.75
C ARG A 515 -14.91 -22.27 23.56
N THR A 516 -14.67 -21.00 23.80
CA THR A 516 -14.47 -20.00 22.77
C THR A 516 -12.97 -19.85 22.51
N LEU A 517 -12.61 -19.68 21.25
CA LEU A 517 -11.28 -19.33 20.79
C LEU A 517 -11.40 -18.01 20.00
N ASN A 518 -10.57 -17.04 20.35
CA ASN A 518 -10.53 -15.73 19.68
C ASN A 518 -9.32 -15.70 18.75
N PHE A 519 -9.53 -15.39 17.47
CA PHE A 519 -8.46 -15.28 16.50
C PHE A 519 -8.45 -13.91 15.83
N ARG A 520 -7.25 -13.44 15.49
CA ARG A 520 -7.04 -12.24 14.68
C ARG A 520 -6.28 -12.61 13.41
N VAL A 521 -6.69 -12.03 12.29
CA VAL A 521 -5.86 -11.96 11.08
C VAL A 521 -5.26 -10.57 10.96
N THR A 522 -3.94 -10.48 10.88
CA THR A 522 -3.22 -9.24 10.54
C THR A 522 -2.76 -9.31 9.09
N VAL A 523 -3.22 -8.35 8.27
CA VAL A 523 -2.87 -8.20 6.85
C VAL A 523 -1.85 -7.08 6.70
N ARG A 524 -0.71 -7.36 6.06
CA ARG A 524 0.38 -6.40 5.83
C ARG A 524 0.59 -6.21 4.34
N ASP A 525 0.77 -4.97 3.89
CA ASP A 525 1.11 -4.68 2.50
C ASP A 525 2.61 -4.86 2.17
N ASN A 526 3.46 -4.89 3.19
CA ASN A 526 4.92 -5.03 3.08
C ASN A 526 5.59 -3.94 2.24
N ARG A 527 4.93 -2.79 2.05
CA ARG A 527 5.45 -1.70 1.25
C ARG A 527 6.68 -1.06 1.89
N ALA A 528 7.83 -1.15 1.23
CA ALA A 528 9.01 -0.42 1.67
C ALA A 528 8.74 1.10 1.59
N GLY A 529 9.25 1.88 2.54
CA GLY A 529 8.90 3.30 2.58
C GLY A 529 7.91 3.68 3.66
N GLY A 530 7.16 2.73 4.21
CA GLY A 530 6.19 2.99 5.27
C GLY A 530 4.96 2.13 5.04
N SER A 531 5.11 0.86 5.36
CA SER A 531 4.09 -0.17 5.19
C SER A 531 2.90 0.08 6.08
N GLY A 532 1.74 -0.31 5.57
CA GLY A 532 0.49 -0.34 6.28
C GLY A 532 0.16 -1.76 6.73
N ASN A 533 -0.61 -1.83 7.81
CA ASN A 533 -1.29 -3.05 8.18
C ASN A 533 -2.67 -2.76 8.73
N ASN A 534 -3.51 -3.78 8.69
CA ASN A 534 -4.84 -3.76 9.26
C ASN A 534 -5.19 -5.15 9.78
N SER A 535 -6.20 -5.24 10.65
CA SER A 535 -6.57 -6.51 11.26
C SER A 535 -8.07 -6.67 11.45
N ASP A 536 -8.51 -7.92 11.43
CA ASP A 536 -9.88 -8.30 11.76
C ASP A 536 -9.89 -9.52 12.71
N ASP A 537 -10.91 -9.59 13.57
CA ASP A 537 -11.06 -10.65 14.57
C ASP A 537 -12.23 -11.53 14.21
N MET A 538 -12.13 -12.81 14.52
CA MET A 538 -13.25 -13.76 14.44
C MET A 538 -13.20 -14.77 15.57
N VAL A 539 -14.36 -15.37 15.83
CA VAL A 539 -14.58 -16.27 16.94
C VAL A 539 -14.83 -17.69 16.45
N VAL A 540 -14.12 -18.64 17.04
CA VAL A 540 -14.36 -20.08 16.87
C VAL A 540 -14.92 -20.65 18.17
N THR A 541 -16.16 -21.13 18.13
CA THR A 541 -16.81 -21.79 19.25
C THR A 541 -16.69 -23.31 19.12
N VAL A 542 -16.02 -23.96 20.07
CA VAL A 542 -15.89 -25.41 20.12
C VAL A 542 -17.14 -26.00 20.77
N ASN A 543 -17.83 -26.88 20.05
CA ASN A 543 -19.08 -27.49 20.51
C ASN A 543 -18.86 -28.53 21.63
N ALA A 544 -19.76 -28.60 22.60
CA ALA A 544 -19.68 -29.57 23.70
C ALA A 544 -19.97 -31.02 23.26
N THR A 545 -20.83 -31.19 22.26
CA THR A 545 -21.44 -32.48 21.90
C THR A 545 -20.92 -33.01 20.58
N ALA A 546 -20.88 -32.19 19.53
CA ALA A 546 -20.41 -32.59 18.20
C ALA A 546 -18.90 -32.83 18.17
N GLY A 547 -18.47 -33.85 17.43
CA GLY A 547 -17.07 -34.25 17.25
C GLY A 547 -16.65 -35.52 18.01
N PRO A 548 -15.52 -36.14 17.63
CA PRO A 548 -14.63 -35.72 16.55
C PRO A 548 -15.17 -36.09 15.16
N PHE A 549 -15.06 -35.16 14.21
CA PHE A 549 -15.31 -35.41 12.80
C PHE A 549 -14.03 -35.98 12.18
N THR A 550 -14.11 -37.21 11.63
CA THR A 550 -12.91 -37.95 11.19
C THR A 550 -13.13 -38.72 9.89
N VAL A 551 -12.10 -38.78 9.04
CA VAL A 551 -12.06 -39.65 7.85
C VAL A 551 -11.79 -41.09 8.28
N ASN A 552 -12.65 -42.02 7.85
CA ASN A 552 -12.56 -43.43 8.20
C ASN A 552 -11.95 -44.27 7.05
N SER A 553 -12.31 -43.99 5.80
CA SER A 553 -11.77 -44.69 4.63
C SER A 553 -11.74 -43.79 3.38
N PRO A 554 -10.64 -43.76 2.60
CA PRO A 554 -9.38 -44.45 2.86
C PRO A 554 -8.63 -43.84 4.04
N ASN A 555 -8.05 -44.67 4.90
CA ASN A 555 -7.23 -44.21 6.04
C ASN A 555 -6.00 -45.10 6.30
N THR A 556 -5.73 -46.01 5.35
CA THR A 556 -4.61 -46.95 5.36
C THR A 556 -4.01 -47.01 3.95
N ALA A 557 -2.84 -47.63 3.81
CA ALA A 557 -2.23 -47.87 2.50
C ALA A 557 -3.05 -48.88 1.69
N VAL A 558 -4.03 -48.39 0.93
CA VAL A 558 -4.86 -49.16 0.01
C VAL A 558 -4.49 -48.82 -1.43
N SER A 559 -4.90 -49.67 -2.38
CA SER A 559 -4.70 -49.42 -3.81
C SER A 559 -6.05 -49.38 -4.52
N TYR A 560 -6.30 -48.30 -5.25
CA TYR A 560 -7.48 -48.12 -6.08
C TYR A 560 -7.08 -48.06 -7.55
N VAL A 561 -7.87 -48.71 -8.40
CA VAL A 561 -7.68 -48.64 -9.84
C VAL A 561 -8.20 -47.30 -10.34
N GLY A 562 -7.43 -46.57 -11.13
CA GLY A 562 -7.86 -45.31 -11.75
C GLY A 562 -9.12 -45.50 -12.60
N GLY A 563 -10.08 -44.57 -12.48
CA GLY A 563 -11.40 -44.66 -13.11
C GLY A 563 -12.40 -45.55 -12.37
N SER A 564 -12.00 -46.28 -11.33
CA SER A 564 -12.93 -47.07 -10.52
C SER A 564 -13.74 -46.19 -9.55
N THR A 565 -14.94 -46.66 -9.20
CA THR A 565 -15.75 -46.06 -8.13
C THR A 565 -15.34 -46.65 -6.79
N GLN A 566 -15.09 -45.78 -5.80
CA GLN A 566 -14.69 -46.15 -4.45
C GLN A 566 -15.62 -45.50 -3.42
N THR A 567 -15.85 -46.17 -2.30
CA THR A 567 -16.63 -45.63 -1.20
C THR A 567 -15.71 -44.91 -0.22
N VAL A 568 -16.00 -43.64 0.02
CA VAL A 568 -15.35 -42.80 1.02
C VAL A 568 -16.27 -42.66 2.22
N THR A 569 -15.73 -42.87 3.43
CA THR A 569 -16.52 -42.83 4.66
C THR A 569 -15.87 -41.94 5.73
N TRP A 570 -16.70 -41.31 6.55
CA TRP A 570 -16.29 -40.44 7.65
C TRP A 570 -17.29 -40.47 8.81
N SER A 571 -16.87 -40.00 9.98
CA SER A 571 -17.72 -39.83 11.15
C SER A 571 -18.43 -38.48 11.08
N VAL A 572 -19.74 -38.48 10.86
CA VAL A 572 -20.56 -37.25 10.89
C VAL A 572 -20.51 -36.58 12.28
N ALA A 573 -20.41 -37.39 13.33
CA ALA A 573 -20.16 -36.94 14.71
C ALA A 573 -21.08 -35.80 15.20
N GLY A 574 -22.36 -35.81 14.82
CA GLY A 574 -23.35 -34.80 15.24
C GLY A 574 -23.16 -33.42 14.61
N THR A 575 -22.33 -33.29 13.57
CA THR A 575 -22.05 -32.00 12.90
C THR A 575 -23.21 -31.48 12.05
N THR A 576 -24.14 -32.33 11.62
CA THR A 576 -25.38 -31.91 10.94
C THR A 576 -26.39 -31.21 11.86
N ALA A 577 -26.14 -31.23 13.18
CA ALA A 577 -26.99 -30.65 14.20
C ALA A 577 -26.14 -29.93 15.28
N ASN A 578 -26.66 -29.82 16.50
CA ASN A 578 -25.97 -29.31 17.68
C ASN A 578 -25.40 -27.88 17.54
N GLY A 579 -25.94 -27.07 16.63
CA GLY A 579 -25.43 -25.71 16.38
C GLY A 579 -24.22 -25.64 15.44
N VAL A 580 -23.63 -26.79 15.06
CA VAL A 580 -22.66 -26.84 13.95
C VAL A 580 -23.40 -26.76 12.61
N ASN A 581 -24.52 -27.49 12.46
CA ASN A 581 -25.45 -27.39 11.31
C ASN A 581 -24.78 -27.52 9.92
N CYS A 582 -23.77 -28.39 9.81
CA CYS A 582 -23.10 -28.74 8.56
C CYS A 582 -23.89 -29.79 7.79
N ALA A 583 -24.78 -29.33 6.91
CA ALA A 583 -25.64 -30.20 6.11
C ALA A 583 -24.86 -30.99 5.03
N ASN A 584 -23.83 -30.37 4.45
CA ASN A 584 -23.10 -30.90 3.29
C ASN A 584 -21.58 -30.84 3.50
N VAL A 585 -20.85 -31.71 2.80
CA VAL A 585 -19.39 -31.76 2.76
C VAL A 585 -18.87 -31.71 1.33
N ASP A 586 -17.61 -31.30 1.18
CA ASP A 586 -16.81 -31.44 -0.03
C ASP A 586 -15.81 -32.60 0.16
N ILE A 587 -15.68 -33.45 -0.85
CA ILE A 587 -14.70 -34.54 -0.90
C ILE A 587 -13.61 -34.17 -1.87
N LEU A 588 -12.41 -33.94 -1.34
CA LEU A 588 -11.26 -33.45 -2.09
C LEU A 588 -10.16 -34.50 -2.14
N LEU A 589 -9.42 -34.53 -3.24
CA LEU A 589 -8.28 -35.40 -3.50
C LEU A 589 -7.00 -34.58 -3.61
N SER A 590 -5.98 -35.03 -2.89
CA SER A 590 -4.58 -34.64 -3.06
C SER A 590 -3.84 -35.73 -3.82
N THR A 591 -2.85 -35.33 -4.62
CA THR A 591 -1.90 -36.22 -5.33
C THR A 591 -0.45 -35.99 -4.91
N ASP A 592 -0.20 -35.08 -3.94
CA ASP A 592 1.13 -34.61 -3.51
C ASP A 592 1.40 -34.89 -2.01
N GLY A 593 0.70 -35.87 -1.44
CA GLY A 593 0.86 -36.32 -0.07
C GLY A 593 0.02 -35.53 0.94
N GLY A 594 -0.90 -34.68 0.47
CA GLY A 594 -1.73 -33.81 1.29
C GLY A 594 -1.17 -32.39 1.45
N ASN A 595 -0.19 -31.99 0.64
CA ASN A 595 0.30 -30.62 0.62
C ASN A 595 -0.72 -29.68 -0.02
N THR A 596 -1.40 -30.15 -1.07
CA THR A 596 -2.52 -29.44 -1.73
C THR A 596 -3.69 -30.39 -2.03
N PHE A 597 -4.90 -29.84 -2.14
CA PHE A 597 -6.13 -30.58 -2.47
C PHE A 597 -6.85 -29.97 -3.69
N PRO A 598 -6.24 -29.97 -4.88
CA PRO A 598 -6.77 -29.25 -6.05
C PRO A 598 -7.93 -29.97 -6.73
N VAL A 599 -8.13 -31.28 -6.49
CA VAL A 599 -9.13 -32.09 -7.19
C VAL A 599 -10.38 -32.23 -6.33
N THR A 600 -11.51 -31.72 -6.80
CA THR A 600 -12.82 -31.96 -6.17
C THR A 600 -13.44 -33.23 -6.73
N LEU A 601 -13.61 -34.26 -5.90
CA LEU A 601 -14.28 -35.50 -6.29
C LEU A 601 -15.80 -35.36 -6.24
N LEU A 602 -16.31 -34.73 -5.17
CA LEU A 602 -17.71 -34.35 -5.02
C LEU A 602 -17.77 -33.03 -4.25
N ALA A 603 -18.58 -32.08 -4.74
CA ALA A 603 -18.86 -30.81 -4.06
C ALA A 603 -20.26 -30.82 -3.45
N SER A 604 -20.42 -30.22 -2.28
CA SER A 604 -21.69 -30.02 -1.59
C SER A 604 -22.58 -31.26 -1.50
N THR A 605 -21.97 -32.42 -1.21
CA THR A 605 -22.69 -33.69 -1.05
C THR A 605 -23.20 -33.86 0.38
N PRO A 606 -24.31 -34.58 0.65
CA PRO A 606 -24.85 -34.70 2.01
C PRO A 606 -23.81 -35.19 3.04
N ASN A 607 -23.84 -34.59 4.23
CA ASN A 607 -23.02 -35.00 5.36
C ASN A 607 -23.63 -36.21 6.10
N ASP A 608 -23.70 -37.35 5.41
CA ASP A 608 -24.34 -38.60 5.86
C ASP A 608 -23.36 -39.71 6.25
N GLY A 609 -22.06 -39.45 6.12
CA GLY A 609 -20.97 -40.34 6.54
C GLY A 609 -20.46 -41.28 5.47
N THR A 610 -21.03 -41.27 4.25
CA THR A 610 -20.61 -42.15 3.17
C THR A 610 -20.98 -41.62 1.79
N GLN A 611 -20.04 -41.61 0.85
CA GLN A 611 -20.31 -41.28 -0.55
C GLN A 611 -19.50 -42.16 -1.49
N ALA A 612 -20.07 -42.45 -2.66
CA ALA A 612 -19.36 -43.10 -3.75
C ALA A 612 -18.70 -42.03 -4.63
N VAL A 613 -17.39 -42.17 -4.86
CA VAL A 613 -16.59 -41.24 -5.69
C VAL A 613 -15.87 -41.99 -6.79
N THR A 614 -15.75 -41.39 -7.97
CA THR A 614 -14.90 -41.92 -9.03
C THR A 614 -13.47 -41.41 -8.82
N ILE A 615 -12.53 -42.34 -8.64
CA ILE A 615 -11.11 -42.00 -8.50
C ILE A 615 -10.54 -41.62 -9.87
N PRO A 616 -9.94 -40.44 -10.06
CA PRO A 616 -9.32 -40.06 -11.32
C PRO A 616 -8.24 -41.07 -11.74
N ASN A 617 -8.10 -41.30 -13.04
CA ASN A 617 -7.04 -42.17 -13.56
C ASN A 617 -5.69 -41.43 -13.61
N THR A 618 -5.20 -41.03 -12.45
CA THR A 618 -3.92 -40.33 -12.24
C THR A 618 -3.03 -41.19 -11.34
N PRO A 619 -2.27 -42.16 -11.91
CA PRO A 619 -1.49 -43.09 -11.12
C PRO A 619 -0.46 -42.38 -10.24
N GLY A 620 -0.34 -42.82 -8.99
CA GLY A 620 0.55 -42.21 -7.99
C GLY A 620 0.39 -42.87 -6.62
N ASN A 621 1.35 -42.67 -5.73
CA ASN A 621 1.38 -43.28 -4.39
C ASN A 621 1.34 -42.25 -3.25
N GLN A 622 1.08 -40.99 -3.57
CA GLN A 622 1.01 -39.89 -2.59
C GLN A 622 -0.41 -39.30 -2.52
N ASN A 623 -1.44 -40.13 -2.60
CA ASN A 623 -2.82 -39.63 -2.62
C ASN A 623 -3.43 -39.56 -1.23
N ARG A 624 -4.21 -38.51 -0.96
CA ARG A 624 -4.97 -38.31 0.29
C ARG A 624 -6.38 -37.82 0.00
N ILE A 625 -7.32 -38.18 0.85
CA ILE A 625 -8.68 -37.62 0.81
C ILE A 625 -8.88 -36.67 1.98
N MET A 626 -9.45 -35.50 1.69
CA MET A 626 -9.97 -34.58 2.68
C MET A 626 -11.49 -34.56 2.61
N ILE A 627 -12.13 -34.59 3.77
CA ILE A 627 -13.54 -34.29 3.92
C ILE A 627 -13.65 -32.94 4.63
N LYS A 628 -14.22 -31.96 3.95
CA LYS A 628 -14.38 -30.58 4.46
C LYS A 628 -15.86 -30.26 4.59
N GLY A 629 -16.29 -29.64 5.68
CA GLY A 629 -17.65 -29.13 5.75
C GLY A 629 -17.89 -28.01 4.74
N THR A 630 -18.91 -28.13 3.87
CA THR A 630 -19.23 -27.08 2.90
C THR A 630 -19.75 -25.84 3.62
N ASN A 631 -19.19 -24.66 3.30
CA ASN A 631 -19.44 -23.40 4.03
C ASN A 631 -19.09 -23.47 5.53
N HIS A 632 -18.21 -24.39 5.92
CA HIS A 632 -17.66 -24.53 7.27
C HIS A 632 -16.13 -24.50 7.24
N ILE A 633 -15.53 -24.31 8.41
CA ILE A 633 -14.06 -24.23 8.57
C ILE A 633 -13.42 -25.54 9.05
N PHE A 634 -14.20 -26.51 9.51
CA PHE A 634 -13.68 -27.79 9.99
C PHE A 634 -13.51 -28.81 8.85
N PHE A 635 -12.54 -29.69 9.02
CA PHE A 635 -12.23 -30.75 8.06
C PHE A 635 -11.49 -31.90 8.75
N ASP A 636 -11.31 -33.01 8.05
CA ASP A 636 -10.31 -34.02 8.39
C ASP A 636 -9.69 -34.62 7.13
N VAL A 637 -8.52 -35.23 7.27
CA VAL A 637 -7.74 -35.82 6.17
C VAL A 637 -7.40 -37.27 6.51
N SER A 638 -7.40 -38.15 5.51
CA SER A 638 -6.85 -39.50 5.64
C SER A 638 -5.41 -39.46 6.19
N ASN A 639 -5.10 -40.29 7.20
CA ASN A 639 -3.81 -40.40 7.91
C ASN A 639 -2.74 -41.23 7.20
N ALA A 640 -3.09 -41.97 6.14
CA ALA A 640 -2.13 -42.67 5.29
C ALA A 640 -2.31 -42.32 3.80
N ASN A 641 -1.19 -42.32 3.06
CA ASN A 641 -1.22 -42.25 1.61
C ASN A 641 -1.88 -43.52 1.05
N PHE A 642 -2.71 -43.38 0.03
CA PHE A 642 -3.16 -44.50 -0.78
C PHE A 642 -2.61 -44.42 -2.21
N THR A 643 -2.58 -45.57 -2.88
CA THR A 643 -2.08 -45.70 -4.25
C THR A 643 -3.23 -45.68 -5.24
N ILE A 644 -3.09 -44.87 -6.28
CA ILE A 644 -3.90 -45.00 -7.50
C ILE A 644 -3.05 -45.77 -8.51
N THR A 645 -3.51 -46.94 -8.93
CA THR A 645 -2.89 -47.71 -10.03
C THR A 645 -3.54 -47.32 -11.35
N SER A 646 -2.82 -47.52 -12.46
CA SER A 646 -3.41 -47.30 -13.78
C SER A 646 -4.65 -48.16 -13.98
N GLY A 647 -5.77 -47.51 -14.33
CA GLY A 647 -6.92 -48.20 -14.92
C GLY A 647 -6.56 -48.80 -16.28
N SER A 648 -7.39 -49.72 -16.77
CA SER A 648 -7.31 -50.12 -18.18
C SER A 648 -7.42 -48.87 -19.04
N SER A 649 -6.40 -48.59 -19.85
CA SER A 649 -6.47 -47.48 -20.82
C SER A 649 -7.65 -47.72 -21.73
N ASP A 650 -8.53 -46.74 -21.85
CA ASP A 650 -9.49 -46.75 -22.92
C ASP A 650 -8.73 -46.75 -24.25
N THR A 651 -9.07 -47.68 -25.14
CA THR A 651 -8.44 -47.83 -26.46
C THR A 651 -9.44 -47.69 -27.59
N VAL A 652 -10.71 -47.53 -27.25
CA VAL A 652 -11.78 -47.38 -28.21
C VAL A 652 -11.93 -45.89 -28.43
N ALA A 653 -11.83 -45.46 -29.68
CA ALA A 653 -12.03 -44.06 -30.01
C ALA A 653 -13.51 -43.71 -29.96
N PRO A 654 -13.87 -42.46 -29.58
CA PRO A 654 -15.23 -41.98 -29.66
C PRO A 654 -15.83 -42.12 -31.07
N SER A 655 -17.16 -42.18 -31.16
CA SER A 655 -17.84 -42.05 -32.46
C SER A 655 -17.57 -40.68 -33.10
N ALA A 656 -17.50 -40.61 -34.42
CA ALA A 656 -17.32 -39.34 -35.12
C ALA A 656 -18.51 -38.39 -34.83
N PRO A 657 -18.28 -37.11 -34.53
CA PRO A 657 -19.36 -36.15 -34.38
C PRO A 657 -20.19 -36.10 -35.67
N THR A 658 -21.52 -36.08 -35.55
CA THR A 658 -22.42 -36.06 -36.71
C THR A 658 -23.19 -34.75 -36.80
N SER A 659 -23.70 -34.44 -37.99
CA SER A 659 -24.55 -33.26 -38.24
C SER A 659 -23.89 -31.93 -37.86
N LEU A 660 -22.58 -31.79 -38.10
CA LEU A 660 -21.91 -30.50 -37.91
C LEU A 660 -22.55 -29.48 -38.85
N ALA A 661 -23.13 -28.43 -38.27
CA ALA A 661 -23.76 -27.33 -38.98
C ALA A 661 -23.23 -26.00 -38.46
N ALA A 662 -23.06 -25.05 -39.38
CA ALA A 662 -22.83 -23.65 -39.06
C ALA A 662 -24.18 -22.92 -39.05
N SER A 663 -24.38 -22.03 -38.09
CA SER A 663 -25.56 -21.16 -37.98
C SER A 663 -25.19 -19.80 -37.39
N GLY A 664 -26.09 -18.82 -37.50
CA GLY A 664 -25.89 -17.49 -36.93
C GLY A 664 -24.66 -16.77 -37.49
N THR A 665 -24.31 -17.01 -38.75
CA THR A 665 -23.13 -16.44 -39.39
C THR A 665 -23.27 -14.93 -39.54
N THR A 666 -22.27 -14.20 -39.05
CA THR A 666 -22.15 -12.74 -39.18
C THR A 666 -20.96 -12.38 -40.07
N GLN A 667 -20.51 -11.14 -40.02
CA GLN A 667 -19.30 -10.68 -40.71
C GLN A 667 -18.01 -11.26 -40.10
N THR A 668 -17.99 -11.50 -38.79
CA THR A 668 -16.76 -11.88 -38.06
C THR A 668 -16.94 -13.12 -37.18
N THR A 669 -18.13 -13.71 -37.16
CA THR A 669 -18.45 -14.85 -36.32
C THR A 669 -19.34 -15.88 -37.03
N THR A 670 -19.33 -17.11 -36.53
CA THR A 670 -20.35 -18.13 -36.82
C THR A 670 -20.44 -19.08 -35.63
N ASN A 671 -21.60 -19.69 -35.42
CA ASN A 671 -21.77 -20.74 -34.41
C ASN A 671 -21.73 -22.11 -35.08
N LEU A 672 -20.99 -23.03 -34.50
CA LEU A 672 -20.95 -24.43 -34.88
C LEU A 672 -21.75 -25.24 -33.85
N ALA A 673 -22.54 -26.18 -34.33
CA ALA A 673 -23.23 -27.16 -33.50
C ALA A 673 -23.16 -28.54 -34.17
N TRP A 674 -23.04 -29.58 -33.35
CA TRP A 674 -23.00 -30.97 -33.79
C TRP A 674 -23.70 -31.87 -32.77
N ASN A 675 -23.99 -33.11 -33.16
CA ASN A 675 -24.49 -34.11 -32.23
C ASN A 675 -23.35 -34.65 -31.36
N ALA A 676 -23.63 -34.90 -30.08
CA ALA A 676 -22.66 -35.49 -29.17
C ALA A 676 -22.14 -36.83 -29.70
N SER A 677 -20.82 -37.01 -29.64
CA SER A 677 -20.18 -38.31 -29.81
C SER A 677 -20.46 -39.19 -28.59
N THR A 678 -20.42 -40.49 -28.81
CA THR A 678 -20.58 -41.52 -27.78
C THR A 678 -19.30 -42.31 -27.68
N ASP A 679 -18.99 -42.74 -26.47
CA ASP A 679 -17.79 -43.51 -26.16
C ASP A 679 -18.09 -44.46 -24.98
N ASN A 680 -17.30 -45.52 -24.82
CA ASN A 680 -17.47 -46.52 -23.75
C ASN A 680 -17.04 -46.02 -22.37
N VAL A 681 -16.14 -45.04 -22.27
CA VAL A 681 -15.77 -44.39 -20.99
C VAL A 681 -16.29 -42.96 -20.94
N GLY A 682 -16.15 -42.21 -22.03
CA GLY A 682 -16.74 -40.89 -22.15
C GLY A 682 -15.91 -39.92 -23.00
N VAL A 683 -16.62 -39.03 -23.69
CA VAL A 683 -16.03 -37.96 -24.50
C VAL A 683 -15.67 -36.79 -23.59
N THR A 684 -14.40 -36.40 -23.56
CA THR A 684 -13.89 -35.29 -22.72
C THR A 684 -13.81 -33.97 -23.48
N GLY A 685 -13.79 -34.01 -24.81
CA GLY A 685 -13.84 -32.81 -25.62
C GLY A 685 -13.86 -33.04 -27.12
N TYR A 686 -13.89 -31.93 -27.85
CA TYR A 686 -13.98 -31.84 -29.29
C TYR A 686 -12.96 -30.83 -29.81
N ASP A 687 -12.03 -31.28 -30.63
CA ASP A 687 -11.12 -30.41 -31.37
C ASP A 687 -11.85 -29.84 -32.60
N VAL A 688 -11.87 -28.52 -32.69
CA VAL A 688 -12.42 -27.79 -33.83
C VAL A 688 -11.28 -27.39 -34.76
N TYR A 689 -11.45 -27.67 -36.06
CA TYR A 689 -10.52 -27.28 -37.10
C TYR A 689 -11.16 -26.25 -38.02
N GLN A 690 -10.40 -25.22 -38.39
CA GLN A 690 -10.77 -24.15 -39.31
C GLN A 690 -9.79 -24.14 -40.49
N ASN A 691 -10.29 -24.34 -41.71
CA ASN A 691 -9.48 -24.43 -42.93
C ASN A 691 -8.32 -25.44 -42.82
N GLY A 692 -8.55 -26.55 -42.09
CA GLY A 692 -7.54 -27.59 -41.84
C GLY A 692 -6.57 -27.30 -40.69
N ALA A 693 -6.59 -26.10 -40.10
CA ALA A 693 -5.77 -25.76 -38.93
C ALA A 693 -6.55 -25.98 -37.62
N TYR A 694 -5.87 -26.51 -36.60
CA TYR A 694 -6.43 -26.62 -35.25
C TYR A 694 -6.78 -25.23 -34.71
N LYS A 695 -8.01 -25.08 -34.19
CA LYS A 695 -8.52 -23.80 -33.66
C LYS A 695 -8.68 -23.82 -32.16
N ALA A 696 -9.35 -24.84 -31.61
CA ALA A 696 -9.64 -24.95 -30.17
C ALA A 696 -10.11 -26.37 -29.81
N THR A 697 -10.08 -26.69 -28.52
CA THR A 697 -10.80 -27.83 -27.93
C THR A 697 -11.93 -27.31 -27.05
N VAL A 698 -13.12 -27.91 -27.14
CA VAL A 698 -14.29 -27.58 -26.30
C VAL A 698 -14.89 -28.83 -25.67
N SER A 699 -15.49 -28.71 -24.48
CA SER A 699 -16.17 -29.84 -23.81
C SER A 699 -17.63 -30.01 -24.24
N GLY A 700 -18.27 -28.95 -24.74
CA GLY A 700 -19.65 -28.98 -25.22
C GLY A 700 -19.77 -29.34 -26.71
N THR A 701 -21.02 -29.49 -27.18
CA THR A 701 -21.34 -29.81 -28.59
C THR A 701 -21.59 -28.57 -29.46
N THR A 702 -21.12 -27.42 -28.99
CA THR A 702 -21.23 -26.15 -29.71
C THR A 702 -19.94 -25.36 -29.56
N TYR A 703 -19.64 -24.54 -30.57
CA TYR A 703 -18.51 -23.62 -30.51
C TYR A 703 -18.81 -22.34 -31.29
N ALA A 704 -18.66 -21.20 -30.61
CA ALA A 704 -18.76 -19.89 -31.24
C ALA A 704 -17.39 -19.51 -31.81
N VAL A 705 -17.27 -19.46 -33.13
CA VAL A 705 -16.07 -19.04 -33.83
C VAL A 705 -16.10 -17.52 -33.98
N SER A 706 -15.03 -16.84 -33.56
CA SER A 706 -14.86 -15.40 -33.68
C SER A 706 -13.55 -15.02 -34.40
N GLY A 707 -13.43 -13.74 -34.78
CA GLY A 707 -12.25 -13.22 -35.47
C GLY A 707 -12.16 -13.63 -36.95
N LEU A 708 -13.28 -13.95 -37.58
CA LEU A 708 -13.36 -14.21 -39.01
C LEU A 708 -13.32 -12.89 -39.79
N SER A 709 -12.83 -12.94 -41.03
CA SER A 709 -12.89 -11.81 -41.96
C SER A 709 -14.22 -11.82 -42.70
N ALA A 710 -14.79 -10.63 -42.96
CA ALA A 710 -16.04 -10.48 -43.70
C ALA A 710 -15.92 -10.95 -45.15
N SER A 711 -17.03 -11.34 -45.77
CA SER A 711 -17.08 -11.84 -47.17
C SER A 711 -16.08 -12.98 -47.47
N THR A 712 -15.74 -13.79 -46.47
CA THR A 712 -14.71 -14.83 -46.58
C THR A 712 -15.32 -16.19 -46.28
N THR A 713 -15.05 -17.17 -47.14
CA THR A 713 -15.49 -18.56 -46.95
C THR A 713 -14.52 -19.30 -46.03
N TYR A 714 -15.07 -19.98 -45.03
CA TYR A 714 -14.37 -20.85 -44.10
C TYR A 714 -14.96 -22.25 -44.11
N SER A 715 -14.12 -23.27 -43.93
CA SER A 715 -14.52 -24.66 -43.77
C SER A 715 -14.18 -25.16 -42.37
N PHE A 716 -15.10 -25.87 -41.73
CA PHE A 716 -14.93 -26.42 -40.39
C PHE A 716 -15.20 -27.93 -40.34
N TYR A 717 -14.43 -28.65 -39.52
CA TYR A 717 -14.75 -30.02 -39.10
C TYR A 717 -14.33 -30.21 -37.65
N VAL A 718 -14.89 -31.23 -37.00
CA VAL A 718 -14.69 -31.49 -35.57
C VAL A 718 -14.24 -32.95 -35.36
N ILE A 719 -13.32 -33.16 -34.41
CA ILE A 719 -12.85 -34.47 -33.96
C ILE A 719 -13.13 -34.60 -32.46
N ALA A 720 -13.92 -35.59 -32.06
CA ALA A 720 -14.10 -35.93 -30.64
C ALA A 720 -12.87 -36.65 -30.06
N LYS A 721 -12.60 -36.39 -28.78
CA LYS A 721 -11.56 -37.01 -27.96
C LYS A 721 -12.12 -37.52 -26.64
N ASP A 722 -11.55 -38.62 -26.16
CA ASP A 722 -11.82 -39.15 -24.82
C ASP A 722 -10.70 -38.78 -23.82
N ALA A 723 -10.86 -39.25 -22.58
CA ALA A 723 -9.88 -39.04 -21.51
C ALA A 723 -8.54 -39.78 -21.73
N ALA A 724 -8.53 -40.82 -22.57
CA ALA A 724 -7.34 -41.61 -22.87
C ALA A 724 -6.55 -41.07 -24.08
N GLY A 725 -7.08 -40.05 -24.76
CA GLY A 725 -6.45 -39.41 -25.91
C GLY A 725 -6.80 -40.08 -27.24
N ASN A 726 -7.73 -41.04 -27.28
CA ASN A 726 -8.19 -41.59 -28.55
C ASN A 726 -9.01 -40.53 -29.29
N SER A 727 -8.82 -40.47 -30.61
CA SER A 727 -9.48 -39.50 -31.47
C SER A 727 -10.41 -40.21 -32.45
N SER A 728 -11.64 -39.72 -32.53
CA SER A 728 -12.60 -40.16 -33.54
C SER A 728 -12.16 -39.79 -34.97
N ALA A 729 -12.84 -40.34 -35.97
CA ALA A 729 -12.77 -39.77 -37.33
C ALA A 729 -13.40 -38.36 -37.36
N ALA A 730 -12.98 -37.52 -38.31
CA ALA A 730 -13.55 -36.19 -38.49
C ALA A 730 -15.05 -36.25 -38.82
N SER A 731 -15.79 -35.26 -38.35
CA SER A 731 -17.18 -35.02 -38.76
C SER A 731 -17.30 -34.70 -40.25
N ASN A 732 -18.53 -34.48 -40.73
CA ASN A 732 -18.74 -33.79 -42.01
C ASN A 732 -18.12 -32.38 -41.96
N THR A 733 -17.77 -31.82 -43.13
CA THR A 733 -17.29 -30.44 -43.24
C THR A 733 -18.46 -29.47 -43.38
N ALA A 734 -18.52 -28.45 -42.51
CA ALA A 734 -19.43 -27.31 -42.66
C ALA A 734 -18.69 -26.16 -43.34
N SER A 735 -19.15 -25.75 -44.52
CA SER A 735 -18.62 -24.59 -45.24
C SER A 735 -19.56 -23.40 -45.09
N VAL A 736 -19.02 -22.23 -44.77
CA VAL A 736 -19.79 -21.03 -44.50
C VAL A 736 -19.07 -19.79 -45.02
N THR A 737 -19.81 -18.85 -45.60
CA THR A 737 -19.26 -17.55 -46.04
C THR A 737 -19.77 -16.48 -45.09
N THR A 738 -18.85 -15.75 -44.45
CA THR A 738 -19.22 -14.63 -43.58
C THR A 738 -19.93 -13.54 -44.38
N LEU A 739 -20.85 -12.85 -43.72
CA LEU A 739 -21.65 -11.81 -44.37
C LEU A 739 -20.75 -10.65 -44.84
N ALA A 740 -21.21 -9.94 -45.86
CA ALA A 740 -20.62 -8.66 -46.23
C ALA A 740 -20.87 -7.62 -45.14
N PRO A 741 -20.01 -6.59 -45.00
CA PRO A 741 -20.27 -5.48 -44.11
C PRO A 741 -21.61 -4.81 -44.41
N VAL A 742 -22.55 -4.93 -43.48
CA VAL A 742 -23.76 -4.13 -43.47
C VAL A 742 -23.41 -2.88 -42.67
N ALA A 743 -23.37 -1.73 -43.33
CA ALA A 743 -23.23 -0.46 -42.61
C ALA A 743 -24.49 -0.26 -41.78
N ASP A 744 -24.32 -0.08 -40.47
CA ASP A 744 -25.42 0.33 -39.62
C ASP A 744 -25.70 1.81 -39.86
N THR A 745 -26.89 2.11 -40.36
CA THR A 745 -27.34 3.46 -40.74
C THR A 745 -28.53 3.93 -39.90
N THR A 746 -28.95 3.11 -38.95
CA THR A 746 -30.09 3.43 -38.09
C THR A 746 -29.55 4.11 -36.84
N ALA A 747 -30.11 5.27 -36.49
CA ALA A 747 -29.69 5.99 -35.29
C ALA A 747 -30.41 5.47 -34.03
N PRO A 748 -29.76 5.55 -32.85
CA PRO A 748 -30.40 5.24 -31.58
C PRO A 748 -31.65 6.09 -31.31
N SER A 749 -32.53 5.61 -30.43
CA SER A 749 -33.62 6.43 -29.89
C SER A 749 -33.08 7.55 -28.99
N ALA A 750 -33.82 8.66 -28.89
CA ALA A 750 -33.43 9.79 -28.04
C ALA A 750 -33.45 9.40 -26.56
N PRO A 751 -32.44 9.78 -25.74
CA PRO A 751 -32.50 9.56 -24.30
C PRO A 751 -33.71 10.29 -23.72
N THR A 752 -34.46 9.63 -22.84
CA THR A 752 -35.67 10.21 -22.22
C THR A 752 -35.45 10.48 -20.74
N SER A 753 -36.28 11.34 -20.15
CA SER A 753 -36.29 11.61 -18.71
C SER A 753 -34.95 12.12 -18.17
N LEU A 754 -34.25 12.97 -18.94
CA LEU A 754 -33.10 13.67 -18.42
C LEU A 754 -33.55 14.51 -17.22
N ALA A 755 -32.90 14.29 -16.08
CA ALA A 755 -33.14 14.99 -14.83
C ALA A 755 -31.79 15.42 -14.22
N ALA A 756 -31.82 16.50 -13.45
CA ALA A 756 -30.70 16.94 -12.64
C ALA A 756 -31.02 16.82 -11.15
N SER A 757 -30.02 16.47 -10.35
CA SER A 757 -30.13 16.32 -8.90
C SER A 757 -28.83 16.71 -8.21
N GLY A 758 -28.90 16.93 -6.89
CA GLY A 758 -27.70 17.23 -6.08
C GLY A 758 -26.95 18.49 -6.52
N THR A 759 -27.65 19.51 -7.03
CA THR A 759 -27.02 20.74 -7.50
C THR A 759 -26.42 21.52 -6.32
N THR A 760 -25.11 21.77 -6.39
CA THR A 760 -24.35 22.57 -5.42
C THR A 760 -23.99 23.93 -6.02
N SER A 761 -23.10 24.68 -5.37
CA SER A 761 -22.52 25.89 -5.95
C SER A 761 -21.57 25.62 -7.12
N SER A 762 -21.06 24.39 -7.27
CA SER A 762 -20.04 24.06 -8.27
C SER A 762 -20.27 22.77 -9.06
N SER A 763 -21.38 22.07 -8.82
CA SER A 763 -21.68 20.80 -9.48
C SER A 763 -23.18 20.50 -9.59
N THR A 764 -23.52 19.56 -10.46
CA THR A 764 -24.83 18.91 -10.53
C THR A 764 -24.68 17.48 -11.06
N ASN A 765 -25.63 16.59 -10.75
CA ASN A 765 -25.67 15.23 -11.27
C ASN A 765 -26.81 15.07 -12.27
N LEU A 766 -26.50 14.62 -13.47
CA LEU A 766 -27.46 14.33 -14.53
C LEU A 766 -27.76 12.83 -14.59
N THR A 767 -29.03 12.47 -14.76
CA THR A 767 -29.48 11.08 -14.97
C THR A 767 -30.53 11.04 -16.08
N TRP A 768 -30.58 9.96 -16.86
CA TRP A 768 -31.57 9.74 -17.93
C TRP A 768 -31.90 8.26 -18.08
N ASN A 769 -32.92 7.94 -18.87
CA ASN A 769 -33.24 6.57 -19.25
C ASN A 769 -32.39 6.14 -20.45
N ALA A 770 -32.05 4.86 -20.50
CA ALA A 770 -31.27 4.29 -21.59
C ALA A 770 -32.01 4.41 -22.94
N SER A 771 -31.26 4.78 -23.97
CA SER A 771 -31.67 4.69 -25.37
C SER A 771 -31.58 3.24 -25.87
N THR A 772 -32.34 2.95 -26.92
CA THR A 772 -32.38 1.67 -27.63
C THR A 772 -31.94 1.85 -29.07
N ASP A 773 -31.34 0.82 -29.64
CA ASP A 773 -30.82 0.81 -31.01
C ASP A 773 -30.85 -0.63 -31.56
N ASN A 774 -30.80 -0.81 -32.89
CA ASN A 774 -30.79 -2.12 -33.56
C ASN A 774 -29.46 -2.88 -33.42
N VAL A 775 -28.33 -2.20 -33.21
CA VAL A 775 -27.03 -2.82 -32.96
C VAL A 775 -26.54 -2.54 -31.54
N GLY A 776 -26.83 -1.35 -31.01
CA GLY A 776 -26.63 -1.02 -29.60
C GLY A 776 -26.05 0.37 -29.39
N VAL A 777 -26.43 0.98 -28.26
CA VAL A 777 -25.93 2.30 -27.85
C VAL A 777 -24.61 2.14 -27.11
N THR A 778 -23.58 2.84 -27.56
CA THR A 778 -22.22 2.77 -27.01
C THR A 778 -21.90 3.92 -26.07
N ALA A 779 -22.52 5.09 -26.27
CA ALA A 779 -22.24 6.27 -25.46
C ALA A 779 -23.37 7.31 -25.50
N TYR A 780 -23.31 8.24 -24.56
CA TYR A 780 -24.17 9.41 -24.42
C TYR A 780 -23.31 10.68 -24.35
N ASP A 781 -23.44 11.54 -25.35
CA ASP A 781 -22.83 12.86 -25.35
C ASP A 781 -23.66 13.83 -24.51
N VAL A 782 -23.04 14.43 -23.51
CA VAL A 782 -23.62 15.46 -22.64
C VAL A 782 -23.22 16.83 -23.16
N TYR A 783 -24.21 17.69 -23.38
CA TYR A 783 -24.02 19.07 -23.82
C TYR A 783 -24.35 20.02 -22.68
N GLN A 784 -23.50 21.02 -22.46
CA GLN A 784 -23.67 22.11 -21.49
C GLN A 784 -23.79 23.42 -22.26
N ASN A 785 -24.91 24.13 -22.12
CA ASN A 785 -25.19 25.38 -22.84
C ASN A 785 -25.03 25.25 -24.37
N GLY A 786 -25.39 24.10 -24.92
CA GLY A 786 -25.26 23.81 -26.36
C GLY A 786 -23.86 23.42 -26.81
N VAL A 787 -22.87 23.38 -25.90
CA VAL A 787 -21.49 22.96 -26.21
C VAL A 787 -21.27 21.55 -25.69
N PHE A 788 -20.65 20.70 -26.50
CA PHE A 788 -20.25 19.35 -26.08
C PHE A 788 -19.34 19.43 -24.85
N LYS A 789 -19.70 18.72 -23.78
CA LYS A 789 -18.96 18.71 -22.52
C LYS A 789 -18.15 17.42 -22.37
N THR A 790 -18.82 16.28 -22.52
CA THR A 790 -18.21 14.95 -22.34
C THR A 790 -19.09 13.86 -22.94
N SER A 791 -18.56 12.65 -23.07
CA SER A 791 -19.32 11.46 -23.47
C SER A 791 -19.17 10.38 -22.40
N VAL A 792 -20.26 9.71 -22.04
CA VAL A 792 -20.29 8.66 -21.00
C VAL A 792 -21.01 7.41 -21.51
N ALA A 793 -20.57 6.23 -21.07
CA ALA A 793 -21.26 4.97 -21.40
C ALA A 793 -22.46 4.68 -20.47
N SER A 794 -22.48 5.28 -19.28
CA SER A 794 -23.55 5.16 -18.29
C SER A 794 -24.74 6.08 -18.60
N THR A 795 -25.88 5.82 -17.96
CA THR A 795 -27.08 6.67 -18.03
C THR A 795 -27.08 7.80 -16.98
N SER A 796 -25.89 8.22 -16.55
CA SER A 796 -25.68 9.29 -15.59
C SER A 796 -24.32 9.97 -15.79
N CYS A 797 -24.23 11.24 -15.42
CA CYS A 797 -23.02 12.05 -15.51
C CYS A 797 -22.99 13.12 -14.40
N ALA A 798 -21.91 13.14 -13.61
CA ALA A 798 -21.64 14.23 -12.68
C ALA A 798 -20.92 15.38 -13.41
N VAL A 799 -21.51 16.58 -13.40
CA VAL A 799 -20.92 17.77 -14.00
C VAL A 799 -20.36 18.65 -12.88
N THR A 800 -19.05 18.85 -12.87
CA THR A 800 -18.32 19.65 -11.88
C THR A 800 -17.67 20.88 -12.52
N GLY A 801 -17.18 21.81 -11.68
CA GLY A 801 -16.52 23.04 -12.13
C GLY A 801 -17.49 24.11 -12.65
N LEU A 802 -18.73 24.08 -12.18
CA LEU A 802 -19.73 25.11 -12.49
C LEU A 802 -19.48 26.36 -11.65
N ALA A 803 -19.73 27.54 -12.21
CA ALA A 803 -19.76 28.78 -11.43
C ALA A 803 -21.03 28.83 -10.56
N ALA A 804 -20.91 29.38 -9.34
CA ALA A 804 -22.02 29.57 -8.41
C ALA A 804 -23.07 30.58 -8.94
N SER A 805 -24.30 30.47 -8.47
CA SER A 805 -25.43 31.33 -8.88
C SER A 805 -25.61 31.47 -10.40
N THR A 806 -25.18 30.46 -11.16
CA THR A 806 -25.20 30.50 -12.62
C THR A 806 -26.13 29.43 -13.14
N THR A 807 -27.00 29.82 -14.08
CA THR A 807 -27.90 28.88 -14.75
C THR A 807 -27.18 28.20 -15.91
N TYR A 808 -27.21 26.86 -15.91
CA TYR A 808 -26.72 26.01 -16.98
C TYR A 808 -27.87 25.19 -17.56
N SER A 809 -27.82 24.97 -18.87
CA SER A 809 -28.73 24.08 -19.59
C SER A 809 -27.99 22.83 -20.04
N PHE A 810 -28.64 21.67 -19.93
CA PHE A 810 -28.10 20.38 -20.31
C PHE A 810 -29.06 19.61 -21.19
N TYR A 811 -28.52 18.92 -22.21
CA TYR A 811 -29.22 17.86 -22.94
C TYR A 811 -28.23 16.77 -23.33
N VAL A 812 -28.75 15.59 -23.67
CA VAL A 812 -27.95 14.40 -23.96
C VAL A 812 -28.34 13.81 -25.31
N VAL A 813 -27.36 13.32 -26.06
CA VAL A 813 -27.53 12.62 -27.36
C VAL A 813 -26.90 11.24 -27.26
N ALA A 814 -27.61 10.19 -27.69
CA ALA A 814 -27.08 8.83 -27.73
C ALA A 814 -26.34 8.55 -29.03
N LYS A 815 -25.31 7.70 -28.97
CA LYS A 815 -24.52 7.24 -30.11
C LYS A 815 -24.42 5.72 -30.13
N ASP A 816 -24.42 5.14 -31.31
CA ASP A 816 -24.10 3.73 -31.53
C ASP A 816 -22.62 3.53 -31.91
N ALA A 817 -22.25 2.28 -32.21
CA ALA A 817 -20.91 1.90 -32.64
C ALA A 817 -20.55 2.37 -34.06
N ALA A 818 -21.55 2.63 -34.91
CA ALA A 818 -21.36 3.12 -36.27
C ALA A 818 -21.28 4.66 -36.37
N GLY A 819 -21.52 5.35 -35.25
CA GLY A 819 -21.46 6.80 -35.14
C GLY A 819 -22.79 7.49 -35.47
N ASN A 820 -23.89 6.76 -35.63
CA ASN A 820 -25.20 7.37 -35.79
C ASN A 820 -25.64 8.03 -34.48
N GLN A 821 -26.25 9.22 -34.57
CA GLN A 821 -26.63 10.03 -33.42
C GLN A 821 -28.14 10.12 -33.31
N SER A 822 -28.67 9.94 -32.10
CA SER A 822 -30.09 10.15 -31.84
C SER A 822 -30.48 11.63 -31.87
N ALA A 823 -31.78 11.90 -31.83
CA ALA A 823 -32.26 13.23 -31.47
C ALA A 823 -31.90 13.55 -30.00
N ALA A 824 -31.74 14.84 -29.67
CA ALA A 824 -31.47 15.29 -28.31
C ALA A 824 -32.59 14.91 -27.33
N SER A 825 -32.21 14.62 -26.08
CA SER A 825 -33.13 14.46 -24.96
C SER A 825 -33.93 15.74 -24.67
N ASN A 826 -34.83 15.69 -23.68
CA ASN A 826 -35.35 16.91 -23.07
C ASN A 826 -34.20 17.75 -22.48
N MET A 827 -34.39 19.06 -22.47
CA MET A 827 -33.43 19.99 -21.86
C MET A 827 -33.72 20.16 -20.38
N VAL A 828 -32.68 20.12 -19.54
CA VAL A 828 -32.76 20.42 -18.11
C VAL A 828 -31.98 21.69 -17.82
N SER A 829 -32.61 22.63 -17.12
CA SER A 829 -31.95 23.84 -16.64
C SER A 829 -31.70 23.72 -15.14
N VAL A 830 -30.47 23.96 -14.70
CA VAL A 830 -30.09 24.02 -13.29
C VAL A 830 -29.48 25.37 -12.98
N THR A 831 -29.82 25.95 -11.85
CA THR A 831 -29.11 27.11 -11.30
C THR A 831 -28.31 26.63 -10.11
N THR A 832 -26.99 26.79 -10.19
CA THR A 832 -26.11 26.46 -9.06
C THR A 832 -26.44 27.33 -7.86
N SER A 833 -26.31 26.77 -6.66
CA SER A 833 -26.54 27.52 -5.43
C SER A 833 -25.50 28.64 -5.30
N SER A 834 -25.85 29.72 -4.58
CA SER A 834 -24.84 30.69 -4.14
C SER A 834 -23.87 30.03 -3.17
N VAL A 835 -22.61 30.49 -3.15
CA VAL A 835 -21.66 30.11 -2.10
C VAL A 835 -22.13 30.73 -0.78
N SER A 836 -22.45 29.91 0.21
CA SER A 836 -22.77 30.38 1.58
C SER A 836 -21.51 30.28 2.45
N LEU A 837 -20.81 31.39 2.62
CA LEU A 837 -19.65 31.49 3.51
C LEU A 837 -20.11 31.83 4.94
N THR A 838 -19.75 31.01 5.92
CA THR A 838 -20.09 31.21 7.33
C THR A 838 -18.83 31.54 8.11
N TYR A 839 -18.66 32.82 8.44
CA TYR A 839 -17.50 33.31 9.20
C TYR A 839 -17.71 33.18 10.71
N CYS A 840 -16.61 32.97 11.44
CA CYS A 840 -16.60 32.98 12.90
C CYS A 840 -17.15 34.30 13.49
N THR A 841 -17.74 34.19 14.69
CA THR A 841 -18.24 35.34 15.46
C THR A 841 -17.10 36.22 15.97
N SER A 842 -17.26 37.55 15.91
CA SER A 842 -16.29 38.52 16.42
C SER A 842 -17.00 39.83 16.79
N GLN A 843 -16.77 40.37 17.99
CA GLN A 843 -17.53 41.52 18.50
C GLN A 843 -16.85 42.24 19.69
N GLY A 844 -16.97 43.57 19.74
CA GLY A 844 -16.75 44.33 20.97
C GLY A 844 -18.02 44.43 21.82
N ASN A 845 -17.94 44.27 23.14
CA ASN A 845 -19.11 44.32 24.02
C ASN A 845 -19.58 45.76 24.33
N SER A 846 -18.71 46.76 24.14
CA SER A 846 -19.04 48.17 24.36
C SER A 846 -18.30 49.08 23.38
N VAL A 847 -19.05 50.04 22.82
CA VAL A 847 -18.58 51.11 21.93
C VAL A 847 -18.82 52.52 22.49
N VAL A 848 -19.17 52.58 23.78
CA VAL A 848 -19.60 53.82 24.44
C VAL A 848 -18.44 54.80 24.59
N ASP A 849 -17.27 54.30 24.95
CA ASP A 849 -16.08 55.10 25.23
C ASP A 849 -15.20 55.27 23.98
N GLU A 850 -15.10 54.23 23.16
CA GLU A 850 -14.34 54.21 21.92
C GLU A 850 -15.04 53.40 20.82
N ARG A 851 -14.82 53.78 19.57
CA ARG A 851 -15.32 53.07 18.39
C ARG A 851 -14.52 53.40 17.14
N ILE A 852 -14.73 52.61 16.09
CA ILE A 852 -14.27 52.97 14.75
C ILE A 852 -15.16 54.12 14.26
N GLN A 853 -14.54 55.23 13.89
CA GLN A 853 -15.23 56.37 13.27
C GLN A 853 -15.31 56.19 11.76
N ARG A 854 -14.23 55.69 11.14
CA ARG A 854 -14.12 55.60 9.69
C ARG A 854 -13.10 54.56 9.26
N VAL A 855 -13.45 53.75 8.26
CA VAL A 855 -12.54 52.84 7.55
C VAL A 855 -12.39 53.31 6.11
N GLN A 856 -11.14 53.46 5.65
CA GLN A 856 -10.83 53.75 4.26
C GLN A 856 -9.91 52.67 3.68
N PHE A 857 -10.32 52.05 2.58
CA PHE A 857 -9.54 51.05 1.86
C PHE A 857 -9.91 51.04 0.38
N ASN A 858 -8.98 51.45 -0.48
CA ASN A 858 -9.26 51.75 -1.89
C ASN A 858 -10.49 52.67 -2.04
N THR A 859 -11.57 52.24 -2.71
CA THR A 859 -12.81 53.05 -2.84
C THR A 859 -13.75 52.96 -1.63
N ILE A 860 -13.49 52.07 -0.66
CA ILE A 860 -14.22 52.08 0.62
C ILE A 860 -13.81 53.33 1.38
N ASN A 861 -14.81 54.12 1.81
CA ASN A 861 -14.67 55.26 2.71
C ASN A 861 -15.92 55.32 3.59
N ASN A 862 -16.02 54.38 4.52
CA ASN A 862 -17.23 54.15 5.31
C ASN A 862 -17.11 54.80 6.68
N SER A 863 -18.04 55.71 7.01
CA SER A 863 -18.19 56.27 8.34
C SER A 863 -19.10 55.38 9.18
N SER A 864 -18.69 55.11 10.41
CA SER A 864 -19.36 54.19 11.33
C SER A 864 -19.80 54.93 12.59
N THR A 865 -20.81 54.37 13.28
CA THR A 865 -21.35 54.90 14.54
C THR A 865 -21.11 53.98 15.73
N GLY A 866 -20.42 52.84 15.56
CA GLY A 866 -20.15 51.87 16.62
C GLY A 866 -21.12 50.67 16.66
N GLY A 867 -22.39 50.91 16.35
CA GLY A 867 -23.44 49.88 16.45
C GLY A 867 -23.49 49.25 17.85
N THR A 868 -23.59 47.93 17.93
CA THR A 868 -23.48 47.14 19.18
C THR A 868 -22.09 46.51 19.33
N GLY A 869 -21.07 47.04 18.65
CA GLY A 869 -19.69 46.54 18.66
C GLY A 869 -19.36 45.45 17.63
N TYR A 870 -20.35 44.97 16.87
CA TYR A 870 -20.14 44.36 15.55
C TYR A 870 -21.07 45.04 14.54
N THR A 871 -20.58 45.26 13.31
CA THR A 871 -21.44 45.78 12.23
C THR A 871 -21.08 45.13 10.90
N ASN A 872 -22.08 44.54 10.25
CA ASN A 872 -21.92 43.93 8.94
C ASN A 872 -22.17 44.96 7.83
N PHE A 873 -21.10 45.41 7.16
CA PHE A 873 -21.12 46.35 6.04
C PHE A 873 -20.80 45.68 4.69
N THR A 874 -21.11 44.40 4.49
CA THR A 874 -20.81 43.70 3.22
C THR A 874 -21.50 44.25 1.98
N SER A 875 -22.54 45.08 2.15
CA SER A 875 -23.11 45.84 1.04
C SER A 875 -22.16 46.92 0.51
N VAL A 876 -21.15 47.32 1.31
CA VAL A 876 -20.08 48.24 0.94
C VAL A 876 -18.89 47.42 0.43
N SER A 877 -18.48 47.67 -0.81
CA SER A 877 -17.43 46.92 -1.47
C SER A 877 -16.45 47.77 -2.27
N THR A 878 -15.29 47.18 -2.59
CA THR A 878 -14.29 47.74 -3.51
C THR A 878 -13.67 46.63 -4.34
N SER A 879 -13.13 46.97 -5.51
CA SER A 879 -12.36 46.03 -6.33
C SER A 879 -10.86 46.23 -6.11
N VAL A 880 -10.10 45.14 -6.05
CA VAL A 880 -8.64 45.14 -5.86
C VAL A 880 -8.00 44.11 -6.79
N ASN A 881 -6.77 44.33 -7.22
CA ASN A 881 -6.05 43.44 -8.13
C ASN A 881 -4.95 42.66 -7.41
N LYS A 882 -4.78 41.39 -7.80
CA LYS A 882 -3.65 40.55 -7.34
C LYS A 882 -2.31 41.23 -7.57
N GLY A 883 -1.39 41.05 -6.62
CA GLY A 883 -0.04 41.64 -6.64
C GLY A 883 0.02 43.16 -6.44
N SER A 884 -1.12 43.83 -6.23
CA SER A 884 -1.16 45.28 -5.99
C SER A 884 -1.28 45.59 -4.49
N SER A 885 -0.71 46.72 -4.07
CA SER A 885 -0.76 47.19 -2.69
C SER A 885 -1.73 48.36 -2.52
N TYR A 886 -2.47 48.36 -1.42
CA TYR A 886 -3.48 49.37 -1.07
C TYR A 886 -3.27 49.85 0.36
N THR A 887 -3.53 51.13 0.61
CA THR A 887 -3.44 51.69 1.96
C THR A 887 -4.76 51.50 2.71
N ILE A 888 -4.70 50.87 3.88
CA ILE A 888 -5.79 50.86 4.87
C ILE A 888 -5.61 52.03 5.82
N THR A 889 -6.68 52.78 6.10
CA THR A 889 -6.69 53.85 7.09
C THR A 889 -7.91 53.72 7.99
N ILE A 890 -7.69 53.62 9.30
CA ILE A 890 -8.72 53.47 10.32
C ILE A 890 -8.66 54.68 11.24
N THR A 891 -9.78 55.38 11.40
CA THR A 891 -9.90 56.54 12.29
C THR A 891 -10.69 56.12 13.54
N PRO A 892 -10.07 56.00 14.72
CA PRO A 892 -10.80 55.82 15.97
C PRO A 892 -11.48 57.12 16.43
N GLN A 893 -12.57 57.00 17.17
CA GLN A 893 -13.21 58.09 17.92
C GLN A 893 -13.38 57.68 19.37
N TRP A 894 -12.99 58.58 20.28
CA TRP A 894 -13.26 58.49 21.72
C TRP A 894 -14.30 59.54 22.11
N THR A 895 -15.23 59.20 23.00
CA THR A 895 -16.27 60.13 23.46
C THR A 895 -15.78 61.07 24.57
N SER A 896 -14.75 60.66 25.33
CA SER A 896 -14.11 61.48 26.36
C SER A 896 -12.58 61.27 26.41
N THR A 897 -12.09 60.37 27.26
CA THR A 897 -10.67 60.08 27.44
C THR A 897 -10.11 59.30 26.24
N LYS A 898 -8.93 59.68 25.75
CA LYS A 898 -8.23 58.93 24.70
C LYS A 898 -7.52 57.72 25.28
N TYR A 899 -7.96 56.53 24.88
CA TYR A 899 -7.39 55.23 25.24
C TYR A 899 -6.45 54.69 24.15
N ASN A 900 -5.67 53.66 24.50
CA ASN A 900 -4.81 52.97 23.54
C ASN A 900 -5.63 51.91 22.82
N GLU A 901 -5.76 52.02 21.49
CA GLU A 901 -6.49 51.05 20.67
C GLU A 901 -5.54 50.27 19.78
N GLY A 902 -5.67 48.94 19.77
CA GLY A 902 -5.01 48.03 18.84
C GLY A 902 -5.93 47.66 17.69
N TYR A 903 -5.34 47.27 16.56
CA TYR A 903 -6.08 47.03 15.31
C TYR A 903 -5.66 45.72 14.65
N GLY A 904 -6.61 45.05 14.00
CA GLY A 904 -6.40 43.88 13.16
C GLY A 904 -7.27 43.96 11.91
N VAL A 905 -6.71 43.59 10.76
CA VAL A 905 -7.42 43.48 9.48
C VAL A 905 -7.19 42.10 8.92
N PHE A 906 -8.26 41.44 8.51
CA PHE A 906 -8.26 40.06 8.03
C PHE A 906 -8.95 40.00 6.67
N ILE A 907 -8.40 39.23 5.73
CA ILE A 907 -8.97 39.01 4.40
C ILE A 907 -8.91 37.52 4.07
N ASP A 908 -10.07 36.94 3.78
CA ASP A 908 -10.24 35.55 3.34
C ASP A 908 -9.80 35.46 1.86
N TYR A 909 -8.55 35.11 1.59
CA TYR A 909 -8.01 35.11 0.23
C TYR A 909 -8.35 33.84 -0.56
N ASN A 910 -8.64 32.74 0.13
CA ASN A 910 -8.97 31.46 -0.49
C ASN A 910 -10.49 31.23 -0.63
N GLN A 911 -11.32 32.17 -0.14
CA GLN A 911 -12.78 32.18 -0.21
C GLN A 911 -13.44 30.94 0.44
N ASP A 912 -12.86 30.42 1.53
CA ASP A 912 -13.40 29.23 2.21
C ASP A 912 -14.31 29.54 3.41
N GLY A 913 -14.39 30.81 3.81
CA GLY A 913 -15.28 31.26 4.87
C GLY A 913 -14.64 31.33 6.25
N ASP A 914 -13.32 31.17 6.38
CA ASP A 914 -12.59 31.47 7.60
C ASP A 914 -11.46 32.52 7.42
N PHE A 915 -10.63 32.68 8.45
CA PHE A 915 -9.50 33.65 8.46
C PHE A 915 -8.24 33.02 9.09
N SER A 916 -8.21 31.69 9.19
CA SER A 916 -7.21 30.94 9.95
C SER A 916 -5.97 30.63 9.11
N ASP A 917 -6.05 30.82 7.80
CA ASP A 917 -4.97 30.53 6.90
C ASP A 917 -3.80 31.50 6.98
N SER A 918 -2.65 30.97 6.58
CA SER A 918 -1.42 31.74 6.49
C SER A 918 -1.56 32.89 5.49
N GLY A 919 -1.37 34.12 5.97
CA GLY A 919 -1.44 35.34 5.16
C GLY A 919 -2.79 36.06 5.19
N GLU A 920 -3.79 35.52 5.89
CA GLU A 920 -5.13 36.14 5.97
C GLU A 920 -5.27 37.15 7.11
N THR A 921 -4.37 37.14 8.09
CA THR A 921 -4.14 38.30 8.96
C THR A 921 -3.24 39.29 8.23
N VAL A 922 -3.85 40.23 7.50
CA VAL A 922 -3.15 41.06 6.52
C VAL A 922 -2.50 42.31 7.09
N TRP A 923 -2.99 42.80 8.24
CA TRP A 923 -2.38 43.94 8.92
C TRP A 923 -2.77 43.99 10.39
N THR A 924 -1.81 44.31 11.26
CA THR A 924 -2.08 44.55 12.69
C THR A 924 -1.31 45.77 13.18
N LYS A 925 -1.79 46.37 14.27
CA LYS A 925 -1.11 47.47 14.95
C LYS A 925 -1.30 47.37 16.46
N SER A 926 -0.19 47.41 17.20
CA SER A 926 -0.18 47.46 18.66
C SER A 926 -0.90 48.70 19.20
N ALA A 927 -1.43 48.58 20.42
CA ALA A 927 -2.33 49.56 20.98
C ALA A 927 -1.69 50.96 21.12
N SER A 928 -2.34 52.00 20.59
CA SER A 928 -1.84 53.39 20.64
C SER A 928 -2.97 54.42 20.55
N LYS A 929 -2.68 55.69 20.86
CA LYS A 929 -3.63 56.82 20.72
C LYS A 929 -3.58 57.51 19.36
N THR A 930 -2.91 56.91 18.38
CA THR A 930 -2.68 57.50 17.06
C THR A 930 -4.00 57.58 16.28
N THR A 931 -4.31 58.73 15.68
CA THR A 931 -5.50 58.87 14.81
C THR A 931 -5.24 59.83 13.64
N PRO A 932 -5.50 59.43 12.38
CA PRO A 932 -5.84 58.06 11.97
C PRO A 932 -4.62 57.11 12.06
N VAL A 933 -4.86 55.81 12.11
CA VAL A 933 -3.82 54.79 11.87
C VAL A 933 -3.86 54.32 10.42
N SER A 934 -2.70 54.10 9.82
CA SER A 934 -2.61 53.61 8.44
C SER A 934 -1.58 52.49 8.30
N GLY A 935 -1.80 51.64 7.29
CA GLY A 935 -0.93 50.54 6.91
C GLY A 935 -1.06 50.22 5.42
N THR A 936 -0.15 49.39 4.90
CA THR A 936 -0.19 48.92 3.51
C THR A 936 -0.54 47.44 3.50
N ILE A 937 -1.56 47.07 2.73
CA ILE A 937 -1.99 45.68 2.49
C ILE A 937 -1.69 45.34 1.03
N THR A 938 -0.92 44.28 0.80
CA THR A 938 -0.67 43.74 -0.54
C THR A 938 -1.56 42.54 -0.79
N ILE A 939 -2.32 42.56 -1.89
CA ILE A 939 -3.14 41.40 -2.30
C ILE A 939 -2.19 40.35 -2.89
N PRO A 940 -2.10 39.13 -2.33
CA PRO A 940 -1.14 38.13 -2.79
C PRO A 940 -1.50 37.63 -4.19
N ALA A 941 -0.49 37.20 -4.95
CA ALA A 941 -0.70 36.62 -6.28
C ALA A 941 -1.49 35.30 -6.24
N SER A 942 -1.47 34.61 -5.10
CA SER A 942 -2.20 33.37 -4.84
C SER A 942 -3.68 33.57 -4.49
N ALA A 943 -4.14 34.79 -4.18
CA ALA A 943 -5.54 35.03 -3.80
C ALA A 943 -6.48 34.55 -4.91
N LEU A 944 -7.65 33.99 -4.57
CA LEU A 944 -8.65 33.62 -5.56
C LEU A 944 -9.35 34.88 -6.10
N THR A 945 -9.69 34.87 -7.40
CA THR A 945 -10.50 35.94 -7.99
C THR A 945 -11.96 35.80 -7.56
N GLY A 946 -12.66 36.92 -7.36
CA GLY A 946 -14.06 36.91 -6.93
C GLY A 946 -14.29 37.73 -5.66
N SER A 947 -15.52 37.70 -5.16
CA SER A 947 -15.92 38.43 -3.94
C SER A 947 -15.51 37.67 -2.69
N THR A 948 -14.86 38.34 -1.74
CA THR A 948 -14.48 37.79 -0.44
C THR A 948 -14.70 38.78 0.71
N ARG A 949 -14.52 38.34 1.95
CA ARG A 949 -14.67 39.12 3.17
C ARG A 949 -13.38 39.81 3.58
N MET A 950 -13.48 41.08 3.96
CA MET A 950 -12.49 41.78 4.77
C MET A 950 -13.09 42.15 6.13
N ARG A 951 -12.42 41.78 7.22
CA ARG A 951 -12.78 42.13 8.60
C ARG A 951 -11.82 43.16 9.16
N VAL A 952 -12.33 44.20 9.80
CA VAL A 952 -11.56 45.25 10.48
C VAL A 952 -11.97 45.30 11.94
N SER A 953 -11.02 45.07 12.84
CA SER A 953 -11.25 45.00 14.28
C SER A 953 -10.41 46.05 15.01
N MET A 954 -11.01 46.72 16.00
CA MET A 954 -10.37 47.66 16.92
C MET A 954 -10.66 47.23 18.36
N LYS A 955 -9.62 47.14 19.21
CA LYS A 955 -9.72 46.62 20.58
C LYS A 955 -8.90 47.45 21.58
N TYR A 956 -9.49 47.69 22.75
CA TYR A 956 -8.82 48.38 23.85
C TYR A 956 -7.59 47.61 24.33
N ASN A 957 -6.45 48.30 24.36
CA ASN A 957 -5.18 47.88 24.95
C ASN A 957 -4.66 46.50 24.50
N GLY A 958 -5.03 46.04 23.31
CA GLY A 958 -4.60 44.76 22.76
C GLY A 958 -4.85 44.65 21.26
N ILE A 959 -4.11 43.76 20.60
CA ILE A 959 -4.34 43.43 19.18
C ILE A 959 -5.52 42.44 19.13
N PRO A 960 -6.60 42.73 18.37
CA PRO A 960 -7.70 41.79 18.21
C PRO A 960 -7.31 40.63 17.29
N THR A 961 -7.88 39.44 17.52
CA THR A 961 -7.85 38.34 16.53
C THR A 961 -9.10 38.35 15.64
N ALA A 962 -9.12 37.54 14.58
CA ALA A 962 -10.22 37.52 13.62
C ALA A 962 -11.56 37.05 14.23
N CYS A 963 -11.48 36.15 15.21
CA CYS A 963 -12.60 35.43 15.83
C CYS A 963 -12.60 35.65 17.35
N GLU A 964 -12.89 36.87 17.81
CA GLU A 964 -12.78 37.22 19.22
C GLU A 964 -13.95 38.08 19.70
N THR A 965 -14.41 37.82 20.93
CA THR A 965 -15.27 38.76 21.66
C THR A 965 -14.46 39.46 22.74
N PHE A 966 -14.47 40.80 22.76
CA PHE A 966 -13.66 41.59 23.69
C PHE A 966 -14.47 42.72 24.35
N SER A 967 -14.01 43.18 25.52
CA SER A 967 -14.81 44.06 26.38
C SER A 967 -15.13 45.42 25.76
N TYR A 968 -14.17 46.06 25.08
CA TYR A 968 -14.34 47.40 24.52
C TYR A 968 -13.66 47.54 23.15
N GLY A 969 -14.38 48.16 22.21
CA GLY A 969 -13.98 48.35 20.82
C GLY A 969 -15.04 47.87 19.82
N GLN A 970 -14.67 47.68 18.56
CA GLN A 970 -15.63 47.40 17.48
C GLN A 970 -15.03 46.51 16.39
N VAL A 971 -15.88 45.68 15.77
CA VAL A 971 -15.58 44.88 14.58
C VAL A 971 -16.49 45.28 13.41
N GLU A 972 -15.93 45.40 12.22
CA GLU A 972 -16.65 45.74 10.98
C GLU A 972 -16.26 44.80 9.84
N ASP A 973 -17.25 44.34 9.08
CA ASP A 973 -17.05 43.45 7.93
C ASP A 973 -17.42 44.13 6.59
N TYR A 974 -16.58 43.98 5.57
CA TYR A 974 -16.73 44.56 4.23
C TYR A 974 -16.52 43.51 3.13
N THR A 975 -16.92 43.80 1.89
CA THR A 975 -16.68 42.91 0.73
C THR A 975 -15.55 43.44 -0.16
N LEU A 976 -14.61 42.57 -0.53
CA LEU A 976 -13.57 42.84 -1.53
C LEU A 976 -13.80 42.01 -2.80
N ASN A 977 -13.74 42.63 -3.97
CA ASN A 977 -13.81 41.92 -5.26
C ASN A 977 -12.39 41.82 -5.85
N ILE A 978 -11.77 40.63 -5.80
CA ILE A 978 -10.39 40.42 -6.24
C ILE A 978 -10.36 40.11 -7.75
N GLY A 979 -9.69 40.97 -8.51
CA GLY A 979 -9.40 40.85 -9.94
C GLY A 979 -7.98 40.35 -10.22
N SER A 980 -7.69 40.01 -11.48
CA SER A 980 -6.37 39.55 -11.95
C SER A 980 -5.28 40.65 -11.85
N SER A 981 -4.01 40.24 -11.92
CA SER A 981 -2.86 41.14 -11.77
C SER A 981 -2.86 42.27 -12.81
N ALA A 982 -2.56 43.49 -12.38
CA ALA A 982 -2.59 44.72 -13.21
C ALA A 982 -1.45 44.84 -14.25
N ARG A 983 -0.87 43.72 -14.69
CA ARG A 983 0.19 43.69 -15.71
C ARG A 983 0.02 42.51 -16.68
N GLU A 984 -1.13 42.43 -17.31
CA GLU A 984 -1.24 41.88 -18.66
C GLU A 984 -2.15 42.79 -19.49
N ALA A 985 -1.57 43.87 -19.99
CA ALA A 985 -2.02 44.46 -21.23
C ALA A 985 -1.42 43.61 -22.37
N SER A 986 -2.29 42.82 -23.00
CA SER A 986 -2.15 42.12 -24.29
C SER A 986 -0.74 41.96 -24.89
N SER A 987 -0.20 40.75 -24.85
CA SER A 987 0.75 40.27 -25.86
C SER A 987 0.38 38.86 -26.35
N GLY A 988 -0.90 38.66 -26.67
CA GLY A 988 -1.27 37.52 -27.51
C GLY A 988 -0.71 37.75 -28.91
N LEU A 989 -0.13 36.71 -29.52
CA LEU A 989 0.21 36.70 -30.94
C LEU A 989 -1.04 37.10 -31.75
N THR A 990 -1.08 38.31 -32.30
CA THR A 990 -2.19 38.72 -33.17
C THR A 990 -1.75 38.70 -34.62
N PHE A 991 -2.55 38.09 -35.48
CA PHE A 991 -2.34 38.14 -36.92
C PHE A 991 -3.63 38.51 -37.64
N THR A 992 -3.54 39.27 -38.73
CA THR A 992 -4.68 39.51 -39.62
C THR A 992 -4.60 38.57 -40.81
N LEU A 993 -5.74 38.21 -41.38
CA LEU A 993 -5.82 37.39 -42.59
C LEU A 993 -6.73 38.07 -43.61
N TYR A 994 -6.31 38.12 -44.86
CA TYR A 994 -7.07 38.74 -45.94
C TYR A 994 -6.70 38.18 -47.33
N PRO A 995 -7.64 38.11 -48.29
CA PRO A 995 -9.07 38.34 -48.12
C PRO A 995 -9.76 37.18 -47.36
N ASN A 996 -10.80 37.49 -46.60
CA ASN A 996 -11.68 36.50 -45.99
C ASN A 996 -13.14 36.98 -46.12
N PRO A 997 -13.94 36.39 -47.03
CA PRO A 997 -13.70 35.14 -47.76
C PRO A 997 -12.62 35.21 -48.85
N VAL A 998 -11.83 34.14 -49.01
CA VAL A 998 -10.80 34.00 -50.07
C VAL A 998 -11.37 33.28 -51.28
N LYS A 999 -11.35 33.93 -52.44
CA LYS A 999 -11.80 33.36 -53.72
C LYS A 999 -10.65 32.76 -54.55
N GLY A 1000 -9.44 33.29 -54.37
CA GLY A 1000 -8.23 32.82 -55.06
C GLY A 1000 -7.57 31.61 -54.38
N ASN A 1001 -6.33 31.34 -54.78
CA ASN A 1001 -5.50 30.24 -54.25
C ASN A 1001 -4.59 30.66 -53.09
N GLU A 1002 -4.65 31.91 -52.65
CA GLU A 1002 -3.71 32.50 -51.70
C GLU A 1002 -4.45 33.29 -50.61
N LEU A 1003 -4.06 33.07 -49.37
CA LEU A 1003 -4.52 33.79 -48.19
C LEU A 1003 -3.33 34.56 -47.58
N ASN A 1004 -3.42 35.89 -47.54
CA ASN A 1004 -2.36 36.72 -46.96
C ASN A 1004 -2.52 36.78 -45.45
N ILE A 1005 -1.42 36.78 -44.72
CA ILE A 1005 -1.38 37.01 -43.28
C ILE A 1005 -0.45 38.18 -42.94
N THR A 1006 -0.81 39.00 -41.95
CA THR A 1006 0.13 39.96 -41.35
C THR A 1006 0.38 39.53 -39.91
N ILE A 1007 1.64 39.30 -39.55
CA ILE A 1007 2.06 38.89 -38.21
C ILE A 1007 3.29 39.70 -37.81
N ASP A 1008 3.44 40.01 -36.52
CA ASP A 1008 4.63 40.64 -35.99
C ASP A 1008 5.73 39.57 -35.82
N GLY A 1009 6.67 39.50 -36.77
CA GLY A 1009 7.82 38.58 -36.76
C GLY A 1009 8.09 37.87 -38.11
N ASP A 1010 9.36 37.55 -38.40
CA ASP A 1010 9.80 37.09 -39.74
C ASP A 1010 9.64 35.57 -39.99
N GLN A 1011 9.26 34.77 -38.98
CA GLN A 1011 9.12 33.31 -39.11
C GLN A 1011 7.90 32.77 -38.38
N ALA A 1012 6.91 32.25 -39.12
CA ALA A 1012 5.72 31.60 -38.57
C ALA A 1012 5.42 30.29 -39.30
N ASN A 1013 4.95 29.29 -38.55
CA ASN A 1013 4.42 28.04 -39.10
C ASN A 1013 2.89 28.10 -39.10
N PHE A 1014 2.27 27.43 -40.07
CA PHE A 1014 0.82 27.35 -40.16
C PHE A 1014 0.30 25.92 -40.25
N ARG A 1015 -0.92 25.71 -39.78
CA ARG A 1015 -1.73 24.51 -40.00
C ARG A 1015 -3.17 24.92 -40.30
N ILE A 1016 -3.81 24.23 -41.25
CA ILE A 1016 -5.20 24.45 -41.64
C ILE A 1016 -6.01 23.22 -41.29
N TYR A 1017 -7.11 23.44 -40.61
CA TYR A 1017 -8.07 22.41 -40.22
C TYR A 1017 -9.43 22.67 -40.87
N ASN A 1018 -10.15 21.61 -41.23
CA ASN A 1018 -11.59 21.73 -41.48
C ASN A 1018 -12.37 21.86 -40.16
N THR A 1019 -13.68 22.12 -40.24
CA THR A 1019 -14.56 22.23 -39.06
C THR A 1019 -14.71 20.93 -38.26
N LEU A 1020 -14.23 19.80 -38.79
CA LEU A 1020 -14.19 18.50 -38.10
C LEU A 1020 -12.83 18.24 -37.42
N GLY A 1021 -11.89 19.20 -37.48
CA GLY A 1021 -10.58 19.11 -36.85
C GLY A 1021 -9.52 18.32 -37.64
N GLN A 1022 -9.81 17.90 -38.88
CA GLN A 1022 -8.83 17.22 -39.73
C GLN A 1022 -7.82 18.21 -40.30
N GLU A 1023 -6.53 17.96 -40.13
CA GLU A 1023 -5.43 18.76 -40.72
C GLU A 1023 -5.43 18.56 -42.23
N LEU A 1024 -5.67 19.63 -42.98
CA LEU A 1024 -5.74 19.62 -44.44
C LEU A 1024 -4.47 20.16 -45.10
N SER A 1025 -3.74 21.04 -44.41
CA SER A 1025 -2.50 21.62 -44.91
C SER A 1025 -1.64 22.13 -43.77
N LYS A 1026 -0.32 22.08 -43.94
CA LYS A 1026 0.65 22.66 -43.00
C LYS A 1026 1.90 23.13 -43.74
N GLY A 1027 2.60 24.09 -43.16
CA GLY A 1027 3.85 24.57 -43.73
C GLY A 1027 4.42 25.76 -42.96
N ARG A 1028 5.41 26.40 -43.58
CA ARG A 1028 5.96 27.66 -43.10
C ARG A 1028 5.39 28.79 -43.96
N VAL A 1029 5.07 29.91 -43.32
CA VAL A 1029 4.61 31.10 -44.03
C VAL A 1029 5.80 31.69 -44.78
N VAL A 1030 5.67 31.84 -46.09
CA VAL A 1030 6.69 32.43 -46.98
C VAL A 1030 6.09 33.67 -47.63
N ASN A 1031 6.79 34.80 -47.57
CA ASN A 1031 6.33 36.09 -48.10
C ASN A 1031 4.93 36.51 -47.61
N SER A 1032 4.56 36.15 -46.37
CA SER A 1032 3.26 36.47 -45.77
C SER A 1032 2.04 35.86 -46.50
N VAL A 1033 2.25 34.79 -47.29
CA VAL A 1033 1.20 34.11 -48.05
C VAL A 1033 1.08 32.65 -47.62
N ILE A 1034 -0.17 32.17 -47.54
CA ILE A 1034 -0.53 30.77 -47.31
C ILE A 1034 -1.29 30.24 -48.55
N PRO A 1035 -0.82 29.17 -49.20
CA PRO A 1035 -1.52 28.56 -50.32
C PRO A 1035 -2.76 27.79 -49.83
N VAL A 1036 -3.92 28.14 -50.40
CA VAL A 1036 -5.25 27.58 -50.08
C VAL A 1036 -5.98 27.08 -51.33
N GLY A 1037 -5.29 26.96 -52.46
CA GLY A 1037 -5.88 26.56 -53.75
C GLY A 1037 -6.44 25.13 -53.77
N ASP A 1038 -5.84 24.22 -53.01
CA ASP A 1038 -6.27 22.82 -52.93
C ASP A 1038 -7.45 22.60 -51.95
N LEU A 1039 -7.89 23.66 -51.27
CA LEU A 1039 -9.05 23.60 -50.38
C LEU A 1039 -10.33 23.77 -51.20
N THR A 1040 -11.30 22.88 -50.95
CA THR A 1040 -12.65 23.03 -51.49
C THR A 1040 -13.37 24.24 -50.88
N PRO A 1041 -14.46 24.75 -51.48
CA PRO A 1041 -15.25 25.82 -50.86
C PRO A 1041 -15.79 25.38 -49.50
N GLY A 1042 -15.55 26.18 -48.45
CA GLY A 1042 -15.84 25.77 -47.07
C GLY A 1042 -15.29 26.73 -46.01
N THR A 1043 -15.58 26.43 -44.75
CA THR A 1043 -15.05 27.16 -43.59
C THR A 1043 -13.88 26.38 -42.98
N TYR A 1044 -12.78 27.07 -42.69
CA TYR A 1044 -11.54 26.49 -42.22
C TYR A 1044 -11.00 27.25 -41.01
N MET A 1045 -10.24 26.55 -40.16
CA MET A 1045 -9.49 27.13 -39.04
C MET A 1045 -8.01 27.16 -39.41
N LEU A 1046 -7.40 28.34 -39.34
CA LEU A 1046 -5.98 28.57 -39.56
C LEU A 1046 -5.30 28.78 -38.21
N GLU A 1047 -4.43 27.85 -37.84
CA GLU A 1047 -3.53 27.95 -36.70
C GLU A 1047 -2.20 28.53 -37.17
N ILE A 1048 -1.69 29.54 -36.47
CA ILE A 1048 -0.36 30.11 -36.66
C ILE A 1048 0.44 29.98 -35.37
N THR A 1049 1.68 29.52 -35.50
CA THR A 1049 2.65 29.45 -34.41
C THR A 1049 3.90 30.26 -34.75
N SER A 1050 4.28 31.18 -33.87
CA SER A 1050 5.54 31.94 -33.96
C SER A 1050 6.09 32.16 -32.55
N GLU A 1051 7.41 32.04 -32.38
CA GLU A 1051 8.13 32.24 -31.10
C GLU A 1051 7.54 31.49 -29.89
N GLY A 1052 7.00 30.29 -30.12
CA GLY A 1052 6.41 29.44 -29.07
C GLY A 1052 4.97 29.82 -28.68
N GLN A 1053 4.38 30.84 -29.31
CA GLN A 1053 2.99 31.25 -29.15
C GLN A 1053 2.14 30.73 -30.30
N THR A 1054 0.90 30.31 -30.02
CA THR A 1054 -0.04 29.79 -31.03
C THR A 1054 -1.35 30.58 -31.00
N THR A 1055 -1.90 30.91 -32.15
CA THR A 1055 -3.22 31.56 -32.29
C THR A 1055 -3.98 30.99 -33.47
N VAL A 1056 -5.30 30.85 -33.30
CA VAL A 1056 -6.19 30.27 -34.31
C VAL A 1056 -7.20 31.31 -34.79
N LYS A 1057 -7.40 31.41 -36.11
CA LYS A 1057 -8.47 32.23 -36.71
C LYS A 1057 -9.22 31.46 -37.79
N ARG A 1058 -10.52 31.78 -37.92
CA ARG A 1058 -11.39 31.20 -38.94
C ARG A 1058 -11.31 31.97 -40.25
N PHE A 1059 -11.26 31.27 -41.38
CA PHE A 1059 -11.44 31.86 -42.71
C PHE A 1059 -12.37 31.02 -43.60
N ILE A 1060 -12.92 31.64 -44.64
CA ILE A 1060 -13.87 31.02 -45.57
C ILE A 1060 -13.23 30.97 -46.95
N LYS A 1061 -13.12 29.78 -47.55
CA LYS A 1061 -12.79 29.57 -48.97
C LYS A 1061 -14.09 29.56 -49.77
N GLN A 1062 -14.16 30.37 -50.81
CA GLN A 1062 -15.26 30.38 -51.79
C GLN A 1062 -14.83 29.76 -53.11
#